data_AF-A0A9E0Z9D3-F1
#
_entry.id   AF-A0A9E0Z9D3-F1
#
_cell.length_a   1.000
_cell.length_b   1.000
_cell.length_c   1.000
_cell.angle_alpha   90.00
_cell.angle_beta   90.00
_cell.angle_gamma   90.00
#
_symmetry.space_group_name_H-M   'P 1'
#
loop_
_entity.id
_entity.type
_entity.pdbx_description
1 polymer ?
#
loop_
_entity_poly.entity_id
_entity_poly.type
_entity_poly.pdbx_seq_one_letter_code
_entity_poly.pdbx_strand_id
1 'polypeptide(L)'
;MKRFVQYIVISLIAFAVTGCQNNFLSEERIGKGNAAVSATLDFTPMSSALSQTRAAGGALKEIKSLHILLYNEDGNLRRSWTQNEVQKDLRNYNVTFENRADTDAENGHKAESTTARVTFTLPGEIEYGKYYIYAVANIPDLLTDYAENIKTVDDLKSIPLTWDNTKNEETGEYNVVNNAQMLGCFTNSTSSNYSGDESLVINSKNVKLHAWLRRAASKVTIAYDGSALKEGVFIYLQSVQIKDIPSQCYLGKENNVGKEGYTLDVPTTGPDMIDGEIITYHKGDISDNFEYGEGCADHRVTVGSPHFGSHEETAPALYFYENMQGADSSMPDKRQDSDNNGILDFPGLPNKPDKYPDYRLKDDVLYGTYIEVHAHYISNNSERLGNGHIIYRFMLGQDVKKDYNAKRNCHYKLTLKFKNFANEADWHIEYEEPEPGVMTPEPYYISYLYKHSMMYPIKVNTGGRKIEYIKAEIEENNWAPHNAGGDIYYTGAPNGVAAPWNGFLSLHKTTETVLYVEKIGSNEAYYKTAPKRGEREYKNFTLPVGKTFEEFTTDGSEKDDKYRIEKHPTEANTYNIYIPMYTRAKQMISTTGYTGNNPYVAYQRKARVKFTTKLEGLDECFVNEVPIYQVRRVVNPKGIYRSFGNNKSFHVVLKRLPGEDQQMFTTFQSEGPWKAYVVKKHNGDGITLSVTSDKTELKDDPEHGKTIYGRTGSVIDFSVDFSGSSSENRYAIIRVEYHNYTCQHLIFVRQGDKPDDLVTGGVKWYAKNMRTSTELASTPLDEGSLFKFGNWLQPIDALSNKNPFEPWINVTAEAFKVYPEDGLTNAETGAKMEWTTITSHGKTETFGNPQMANARVATAADFWELRKEGSNVEQGYGVLYGDDATKTADDIVEVYGYDYENNTQGRGMRGCFAYNSETGKSVFFPIGASGYGHRKQSYPYPGWGDNETLNGVLRYAAGRTKLYPDPKERPLFYDIYKRPGAIYWLNAEIPQNQLTPTDGPSLGWDINYFSFDFNFISTSNMIRPSGSDACFVRCVVNP
;
A
#
# COMPACT_ATOMS: atom_id res chain seq x y z
N MET A 1 71.73 -70.42 25.72
CA MET A 1 71.78 -69.38 26.76
C MET A 1 71.83 -68.02 26.05
N LYS A 2 70.74 -67.35 25.63
CA LYS A 2 69.30 -67.40 25.94
C LYS A 2 68.95 -67.05 27.40
N ARG A 3 68.10 -66.02 27.56
CA ARG A 3 67.52 -65.43 28.81
C ARG A 3 68.40 -64.52 29.70
N PHE A 4 69.16 -63.61 29.11
CA PHE A 4 69.62 -62.40 29.85
C PHE A 4 69.66 -61.10 28.99
N VAL A 5 69.85 -61.22 27.67
CA VAL A 5 69.97 -60.04 26.76
C VAL A 5 68.62 -59.42 26.35
N GLN A 6 67.49 -60.13 26.50
CA GLN A 6 66.18 -59.63 26.06
C GLN A 6 65.43 -58.75 27.07
N TYR A 7 65.87 -58.65 28.33
CA TYR A 7 65.27 -57.74 29.32
C TYR A 7 65.95 -56.37 29.39
N ILE A 8 67.10 -56.19 28.73
CA ILE A 8 67.81 -54.89 28.66
C ILE A 8 67.36 -54.05 27.45
N VAL A 9 66.76 -54.68 26.43
CA VAL A 9 66.37 -54.00 25.17
C VAL A 9 64.94 -53.43 25.20
N ILE A 10 64.09 -53.82 26.16
CA ILE A 10 62.69 -53.33 26.26
C ILE A 10 62.53 -52.16 27.24
N SER A 11 63.46 -51.96 28.18
CA SER A 11 63.44 -50.81 29.12
C SER A 11 64.08 -49.53 28.57
N LEU A 12 64.65 -49.57 27.36
CA LEU A 12 65.41 -48.46 26.75
C LEU A 12 64.62 -47.63 25.70
N ILE A 13 63.30 -47.83 25.59
CA ILE A 13 62.43 -47.17 24.59
C ILE A 13 61.33 -46.29 25.24
N ALA A 14 61.32 -46.12 26.57
CA ALA A 14 60.29 -45.35 27.29
C ALA A 14 60.71 -43.97 27.82
N PHE A 15 61.99 -43.58 27.76
CA PHE A 15 62.50 -42.31 28.34
C PHE A 15 63.60 -41.64 27.50
N ALA A 16 63.33 -41.42 26.22
CA ALA A 16 63.96 -40.36 25.44
C ALA A 16 62.85 -39.35 25.07
N VAL A 17 62.91 -38.06 25.39
CA VAL A 17 64.08 -37.19 25.66
C VAL A 17 63.83 -36.28 26.87
N THR A 18 64.66 -36.38 27.90
CA THR A 18 64.77 -35.37 28.97
C THR A 18 66.24 -35.15 29.32
N GLY A 19 66.79 -33.97 28.99
CA GLY A 19 68.17 -33.62 29.35
C GLY A 19 68.88 -32.62 28.42
N CYS A 20 68.83 -31.34 28.77
CA CYS A 20 69.83 -30.31 28.41
C CYS A 20 69.99 -29.88 26.94
N GLN A 21 69.02 -29.10 26.44
CA GLN A 21 69.37 -27.73 26.04
C GLN A 21 68.54 -26.73 26.85
N ASN A 22 69.09 -25.54 27.06
CA ASN A 22 68.53 -24.53 27.96
C ASN A 22 67.20 -23.96 27.44
N ASN A 23 66.20 -23.90 28.32
CA ASN A 23 65.36 -22.72 28.49
C ASN A 23 65.10 -22.48 29.99
N PHE A 24 66.19 -22.49 30.76
CA PHE A 24 66.24 -21.78 32.04
C PHE A 24 66.08 -20.29 31.74
N LEU A 25 65.12 -19.63 32.38
CA LEU A 25 64.89 -18.19 32.34
C LEU A 25 64.58 -17.60 30.94
N SER A 26 63.31 -17.64 30.55
CA SER A 26 62.68 -16.47 29.93
C SER A 26 61.92 -15.66 30.99
N GLU A 27 62.59 -15.32 32.09
CA GLU A 27 62.32 -14.01 32.69
C GLU A 27 62.62 -13.00 31.58
N GLU A 28 61.62 -12.23 31.15
CA GLU A 28 61.88 -11.09 30.28
C GLU A 28 62.79 -10.12 31.03
N ARG A 29 64.08 -10.12 30.66
CA ARG A 29 65.06 -9.20 31.21
C ARG A 29 64.77 -7.79 30.69
N ILE A 30 63.89 -7.10 31.41
CA ILE A 30 63.66 -5.67 31.27
C ILE A 30 64.99 -4.96 31.59
N GLY A 31 65.73 -4.61 30.54
CA GLY A 31 66.98 -3.86 30.66
C GLY A 31 66.73 -2.41 31.08
N LYS A 32 67.80 -1.64 31.32
CA LYS A 32 67.68 -0.18 31.44
C LYS A 32 67.70 0.46 30.05
N GLY A 33 66.64 1.17 29.70
CA GLY A 33 66.51 1.86 28.43
C GLY A 33 65.18 2.61 28.32
N ASN A 34 65.04 3.35 27.23
CA ASN A 34 63.85 4.11 26.88
C ASN A 34 63.33 3.66 25.51
N ALA A 35 62.01 3.72 25.35
CA ALA A 35 61.29 3.30 24.15
C ALA A 35 60.50 4.47 23.54
N ALA A 36 60.67 4.71 22.24
CA ALA A 36 59.70 5.46 21.45
C ALA A 36 58.51 4.55 21.13
N VAL A 37 57.28 5.04 21.32
CA VAL A 37 56.05 4.26 21.16
C VAL A 37 55.21 4.80 20.02
N SER A 38 54.99 3.93 19.02
CA SER A 38 54.01 4.12 17.95
C SER A 38 52.80 3.22 18.19
N ALA A 39 51.60 3.74 17.96
CA ALA A 39 50.36 3.08 18.31
C ALA A 39 49.39 3.06 17.12
N THR A 40 48.68 1.95 16.97
CA THR A 40 47.51 1.79 16.11
C THR A 40 46.32 1.46 16.98
N LEU A 41 45.17 2.11 16.75
CA LEU A 41 43.91 1.74 17.38
C LEU A 41 42.92 1.40 16.29
N ASP A 42 42.20 0.32 16.48
CA ASP A 42 41.11 -0.09 15.61
C ASP A 42 39.80 -0.06 16.38
N PHE A 43 38.75 0.52 15.80
CA PHE A 43 37.41 0.38 16.32
C PHE A 43 36.95 -1.07 16.16
N THR A 44 36.61 -1.74 17.27
CA THR A 44 36.04 -3.08 17.24
C THR A 44 34.69 -3.03 16.51
N PRO A 45 34.54 -3.68 15.35
CA PRO A 45 33.25 -3.71 14.65
C PRO A 45 32.20 -4.31 15.57
N MET A 46 31.00 -3.72 15.58
CA MET A 46 29.91 -4.24 16.39
C MET A 46 29.66 -5.72 16.07
N SER A 47 29.54 -6.53 17.10
CA SER A 47 29.20 -7.95 16.98
C SER A 47 27.74 -8.12 16.54
N SER A 48 27.50 -8.95 15.52
CA SER A 48 26.16 -9.24 15.01
C SER A 48 25.43 -10.22 15.93
N ALA A 49 24.31 -9.82 16.53
CA ALA A 49 23.44 -10.68 17.33
C ALA A 49 22.02 -10.70 16.74
N LEU A 50 21.49 -11.89 16.44
CA LEU A 50 20.23 -12.10 15.67
C LEU A 50 20.33 -11.53 14.22
N SER A 51 19.25 -11.38 13.43
CA SER A 51 19.27 -10.98 12.00
C SER A 51 18.03 -10.17 11.50
N GLN A 52 18.23 -9.02 10.81
CA GLN A 52 17.31 -7.98 10.23
C GLN A 52 17.01 -6.65 10.97
N THR A 53 16.86 -5.57 10.17
CA THR A 53 17.20 -4.13 10.46
C THR A 53 16.76 -3.11 9.34
N ARG A 54 16.44 -1.79 9.55
CA ARG A 54 16.63 -0.68 8.53
C ARG A 54 16.52 0.80 9.02
N ALA A 55 17.31 1.73 8.39
CA ALA A 55 17.49 3.25 8.41
C ALA A 55 18.55 4.06 9.30
N ALA A 56 19.78 4.33 8.83
CA ALA A 56 20.79 5.28 9.41
C ALA A 56 21.60 4.93 10.70
N GLY A 57 21.87 3.65 10.95
CA GLY A 57 22.70 3.09 12.03
C GLY A 57 24.19 3.40 12.11
N GLY A 58 24.63 4.57 11.64
CA GLY A 58 26.05 4.97 11.59
C GLY A 58 26.52 5.92 12.69
N ALA A 59 25.64 6.33 13.61
CA ALA A 59 25.86 7.49 14.49
C ALA A 59 27.10 7.39 15.41
N LEU A 60 27.49 6.17 15.84
CA LEU A 60 28.59 5.94 16.77
C LEU A 60 29.92 5.56 16.10
N LYS A 61 30.21 6.12 14.91
CA LYS A 61 31.41 5.80 14.12
C LYS A 61 32.57 6.80 14.25
N GLU A 62 32.35 7.97 14.83
CA GLU A 62 33.34 9.05 14.86
C GLU A 62 34.20 9.06 16.14
N ILE A 63 35.34 9.76 16.03
CA ILE A 63 36.27 10.04 17.13
C ILE A 63 36.36 11.56 17.28
N LYS A 64 35.68 12.10 18.29
CA LYS A 64 35.71 13.52 18.67
C LYS A 64 36.86 13.83 19.62
N SER A 65 37.20 12.89 20.52
CA SER A 65 38.36 12.98 21.41
C SER A 65 39.00 11.61 21.65
N LEU A 66 40.29 11.61 21.99
CA LEU A 66 41.05 10.42 22.36
C LEU A 66 42.07 10.74 23.47
N HIS A 67 42.05 9.95 24.54
CA HIS A 67 42.93 10.09 25.70
C HIS A 67 43.70 8.79 25.91
N ILE A 68 45.00 8.88 26.13
CA ILE A 68 45.88 7.74 26.37
C ILE A 68 46.42 7.82 27.79
N LEU A 69 46.27 6.74 28.56
CA LEU A 69 46.58 6.68 29.99
C LEU A 69 47.61 5.57 30.25
N LEU A 70 48.76 5.92 30.82
CA LEU A 70 49.85 5.01 31.16
C LEU A 70 49.86 4.73 32.67
N TYR A 71 49.68 3.48 33.07
CA TYR A 71 49.73 2.98 34.45
C TYR A 71 50.96 2.09 34.66
N ASN A 72 51.52 2.06 35.86
CA ASN A 72 52.58 1.10 36.20
C ASN A 72 52.02 -0.32 36.51
N GLU A 73 52.91 -1.28 36.80
CA GLU A 73 52.55 -2.65 37.19
C GLU A 73 51.58 -2.73 38.39
N ASP A 74 51.64 -1.77 39.33
CA ASP A 74 50.70 -1.66 40.46
C ASP A 74 49.33 -1.05 40.08
N GLY A 75 49.10 -0.72 38.80
CA GLY A 75 47.85 -0.14 38.31
C GLY A 75 47.66 1.35 38.63
N ASN A 76 48.70 2.10 39.00
CA ASN A 76 48.65 3.54 39.32
C ASN A 76 49.09 4.42 38.13
N LEU A 77 48.37 5.52 37.88
CA LEU A 77 48.61 6.42 36.75
C LEU A 77 49.99 7.10 36.84
N ARG A 78 50.73 7.08 35.73
CA ARG A 78 52.07 7.67 35.58
C ARG A 78 52.11 8.86 34.63
N ARG A 79 51.37 8.80 33.53
CA ARG A 79 51.29 9.87 32.52
C ARG A 79 50.00 9.72 31.71
N SER A 80 49.48 10.83 31.24
CA SER A 80 48.37 10.90 30.30
C SER A 80 48.72 11.80 29.11
N TRP A 81 48.01 11.61 28.00
CA TRP A 81 48.08 12.42 26.79
C TRP A 81 46.68 12.55 26.19
N THR A 82 46.38 13.66 25.52
CA THR A 82 45.09 13.86 24.84
C THR A 82 45.22 14.36 23.40
N GLN A 83 44.22 14.01 22.61
CA GLN A 83 43.95 14.52 21.28
C GLN A 83 42.47 14.90 21.19
N ASN A 84 42.19 16.19 21.18
CA ASN A 84 40.88 16.77 20.89
C ASN A 84 41.06 18.06 20.07
N GLU A 85 40.03 18.90 19.96
CA GLU A 85 40.13 20.15 19.19
C GLU A 85 41.12 21.16 19.80
N VAL A 86 41.22 21.19 21.13
CA VAL A 86 41.96 22.17 21.94
C VAL A 86 43.41 21.75 22.18
N GLN A 87 43.63 20.48 22.54
CA GLN A 87 44.93 19.93 22.92
C GLN A 87 45.28 18.71 22.05
N LYS A 88 46.49 18.71 21.49
CA LYS A 88 46.93 17.81 20.41
C LYS A 88 48.31 17.25 20.71
N ASP A 89 48.40 16.44 21.78
CA ASP A 89 49.66 15.90 22.28
C ASP A 89 50.24 14.81 21.35
N LEU A 90 49.35 14.11 20.62
CA LEU A 90 49.71 12.93 19.84
C LEU A 90 50.36 13.33 18.51
N ARG A 91 51.58 12.82 18.26
CA ARG A 91 52.32 13.11 17.03
C ARG A 91 51.90 12.18 15.90
N ASN A 92 51.95 12.66 14.66
CA ASN A 92 51.57 11.89 13.47
C ASN A 92 50.13 11.32 13.56
N TYR A 93 49.24 12.00 14.28
CA TYR A 93 47.85 11.57 14.46
C TYR A 93 47.11 11.57 13.12
N ASN A 94 46.61 10.41 12.70
CA ASN A 94 45.84 10.23 11.48
C ASN A 94 44.69 9.25 11.70
N VAL A 95 43.53 9.53 11.11
CA VAL A 95 42.32 8.70 11.16
C VAL A 95 41.99 8.23 9.76
N THR A 96 41.87 6.91 9.57
CA THR A 96 41.45 6.26 8.33
C THR A 96 40.26 5.34 8.58
N PHE A 97 39.63 4.84 7.53
CA PHE A 97 38.63 3.77 7.62
C PHE A 97 39.19 2.49 7.03
N GLU A 98 39.00 1.38 7.73
CA GLU A 98 39.56 0.07 7.37
C GLU A 98 38.43 -0.94 7.16
N ASN A 99 38.61 -1.83 6.18
CA ASN A 99 37.70 -2.94 5.94
C ASN A 99 37.86 -4.00 7.04
N ARG A 100 36.75 -4.50 7.58
CA ARG A 100 36.76 -5.52 8.65
C ARG A 100 36.42 -6.91 8.16
N ALA A 101 37.11 -7.90 8.72
CA ALA A 101 36.79 -9.32 8.59
C ALA A 101 35.84 -9.76 9.73
N ASP A 102 35.19 -10.91 9.57
CA ASP A 102 34.33 -11.47 10.62
C ASP A 102 35.13 -11.83 11.89
N THR A 103 36.39 -12.23 11.70
CA THR A 103 37.36 -12.45 12.79
C THR A 103 37.68 -11.21 13.61
N ASP A 104 37.35 -9.99 13.13
CA ASP A 104 37.63 -8.75 13.83
C ASP A 104 36.55 -8.41 14.88
N ALA A 105 35.40 -9.11 14.85
CA ALA A 105 34.31 -8.96 15.81
C ALA A 105 34.43 -9.98 16.95
N GLU A 106 34.02 -9.59 18.16
CA GLU A 106 34.19 -10.40 19.40
C GLU A 106 33.51 -11.78 19.35
N ASN A 107 32.42 -11.90 18.59
CA ASN A 107 31.68 -13.15 18.39
C ASN A 107 31.97 -13.83 17.04
N GLY A 108 32.96 -13.37 16.27
CA GLY A 108 33.28 -13.91 14.96
C GLY A 108 32.27 -13.58 13.85
N HIS A 109 31.38 -12.59 14.06
CA HIS A 109 30.38 -12.14 13.08
C HIS A 109 30.27 -10.61 13.08
N LYS A 110 30.78 -9.93 12.05
CA LYS A 110 30.75 -8.47 11.99
C LYS A 110 29.37 -7.93 11.64
N ALA A 111 29.03 -6.78 12.21
CA ALA A 111 27.88 -5.98 11.81
C ALA A 111 28.25 -4.64 11.16
N GLU A 112 29.55 -4.29 11.17
CA GLU A 112 30.10 -3.13 10.47
C GLU A 112 31.10 -3.61 9.40
N SER A 113 30.92 -3.16 8.16
CA SER A 113 31.82 -3.47 7.03
C SER A 113 33.14 -2.70 7.11
N THR A 114 33.09 -1.49 7.64
CA THR A 114 34.22 -0.58 7.83
C THR A 114 34.13 0.14 9.17
N THR A 115 35.26 0.29 9.85
CA THR A 115 35.36 1.09 11.09
C THR A 115 36.61 1.96 11.09
N ALA A 116 36.65 2.95 11.98
CA ALA A 116 37.80 3.85 12.10
C ALA A 116 39.07 3.12 12.57
N ARG A 117 40.20 3.56 12.05
CA ARG A 117 41.56 3.25 12.52
C ARG A 117 42.27 4.55 12.83
N VAL A 118 42.89 4.63 14.00
CA VAL A 118 43.78 5.72 14.40
C VAL A 118 45.21 5.25 14.36
N THR A 119 46.12 6.09 13.90
CA THR A 119 47.57 5.88 14.05
C THR A 119 48.21 7.13 14.64
N PHE A 120 49.16 6.97 15.58
CA PHE A 120 49.94 8.07 16.15
C PHE A 120 51.26 7.59 16.77
N THR A 121 52.05 8.55 17.28
CA THR A 121 53.25 8.35 18.09
C THR A 121 53.13 9.14 19.39
N LEU A 122 53.40 8.52 20.54
CA LEU A 122 53.37 9.21 21.83
C LEU A 122 54.50 10.25 21.93
N PRO A 123 54.29 11.41 22.55
CA PRO A 123 55.35 12.40 22.70
C PRO A 123 56.29 12.03 23.85
N GLY A 124 57.58 11.92 23.53
CA GLY A 124 58.63 11.51 24.45
C GLY A 124 58.94 10.01 24.38
N GLU A 125 59.71 9.53 25.35
CA GLU A 125 60.03 8.10 25.50
C GLU A 125 59.44 7.57 26.82
N ILE A 126 59.18 6.25 26.87
CA ILE A 126 58.75 5.52 28.07
C ILE A 126 59.92 4.63 28.53
N GLU A 127 60.20 4.59 29.82
CA GLU A 127 61.22 3.69 30.38
C GLU A 127 60.85 2.20 30.12
N TYR A 128 61.85 1.33 30.07
CA TYR A 128 61.60 -0.11 29.96
C TYR A 128 60.99 -0.62 31.28
N GLY A 129 59.89 -1.37 31.18
CA GLY A 129 59.06 -1.75 32.33
C GLY A 129 57.81 -2.53 31.93
N LYS A 130 57.03 -2.90 32.95
CA LYS A 130 55.66 -3.41 32.81
C LYS A 130 54.68 -2.28 33.08
N TYR A 131 53.67 -2.18 32.23
CA TYR A 131 52.67 -1.12 32.27
C TYR A 131 51.29 -1.67 31.89
N TYR A 132 50.24 -0.93 32.24
CA TYR A 132 48.97 -1.01 31.54
C TYR A 132 48.79 0.29 30.77
N ILE A 133 48.34 0.22 29.51
CA ILE A 133 48.07 1.42 28.72
C ILE A 133 46.65 1.31 28.19
N TYR A 134 45.82 2.31 28.52
CA TYR A 134 44.44 2.39 28.07
C TYR A 134 44.24 3.55 27.11
N ALA A 135 43.29 3.37 26.20
CA ALA A 135 42.77 4.39 25.32
C ALA A 135 41.29 4.62 25.65
N VAL A 136 40.91 5.87 25.85
CA VAL A 136 39.53 6.30 26.09
C VAL A 136 39.13 7.26 24.99
N ALA A 137 38.06 6.97 24.26
CA ALA A 137 37.57 7.82 23.18
C ALA A 137 36.21 8.45 23.53
N ASN A 138 35.97 9.65 22.97
CA ASN A 138 34.72 10.40 23.06
C ASN A 138 34.28 10.81 24.48
N ILE A 139 35.25 11.09 25.37
CA ILE A 139 35.05 11.76 26.68
C ILE A 139 36.01 12.97 26.73
N PRO A 140 35.67 14.14 26.13
CA PRO A 140 36.61 15.25 25.94
C PRO A 140 37.27 15.77 27.22
N ASP A 141 36.51 15.75 28.32
CA ASP A 141 36.87 16.33 29.61
C ASP A 141 37.39 15.28 30.62
N LEU A 142 37.80 14.10 30.14
CA LEU A 142 38.30 12.99 30.96
C LEU A 142 39.44 13.40 31.93
N LEU A 143 40.32 14.30 31.49
CA LEU A 143 41.49 14.74 32.27
C LEU A 143 41.18 15.86 33.27
N THR A 144 39.97 16.44 33.25
CA THR A 144 39.52 17.46 34.21
C THR A 144 38.47 16.87 35.15
N ASP A 145 37.37 16.38 34.60
CA ASP A 145 36.15 16.08 35.36
C ASP A 145 36.25 14.71 36.04
N TYR A 146 37.05 13.81 35.46
CA TYR A 146 37.33 12.46 35.95
C TYR A 146 38.78 12.29 36.42
N ALA A 147 39.50 13.39 36.69
CA ALA A 147 40.93 13.39 37.05
C ALA A 147 41.26 12.54 38.30
N GLU A 148 40.31 12.40 39.23
CA GLU A 148 40.43 11.51 40.39
C GLU A 148 40.17 10.04 40.01
N ASN A 149 39.15 9.77 39.19
CA ASN A 149 38.78 8.43 38.75
C ASN A 149 39.82 7.77 37.84
N ILE A 150 40.62 8.54 37.10
CA ILE A 150 41.67 7.96 36.24
C ILE A 150 42.94 7.53 37.00
N LYS A 151 43.01 7.71 38.33
CA LYS A 151 44.23 7.41 39.11
C LYS A 151 44.60 5.93 39.16
N THR A 152 43.61 5.05 39.17
CA THR A 152 43.82 3.60 39.09
C THR A 152 43.09 2.98 37.91
N VAL A 153 43.50 1.78 37.50
CA VAL A 153 42.83 1.02 36.42
C VAL A 153 41.40 0.61 36.82
N ASP A 154 41.15 0.29 38.09
CA ASP A 154 39.81 -0.12 38.55
C ASP A 154 38.85 1.07 38.63
N ASP A 155 39.33 2.21 39.13
CA ASP A 155 38.57 3.47 39.17
C ASP A 155 38.24 3.96 37.75
N LEU A 156 39.20 3.87 36.81
CA LEU A 156 39.01 4.23 35.39
C LEU A 156 37.84 3.45 34.79
N LYS A 157 37.81 2.12 35.01
CA LYS A 157 36.74 1.25 34.52
C LYS A 157 35.41 1.50 35.21
N SER A 158 35.44 2.03 36.43
CA SER A 158 34.27 2.36 37.25
C SER A 158 33.68 3.74 36.95
N ILE A 159 34.26 4.51 36.01
CA ILE A 159 33.73 5.80 35.59
C ILE A 159 32.26 5.65 35.16
N PRO A 160 31.32 6.41 35.75
CA PRO A 160 29.92 6.43 35.35
C PRO A 160 29.75 7.24 34.07
N LEU A 161 29.20 6.60 33.04
CA LEU A 161 28.73 7.21 31.81
C LEU A 161 27.22 7.40 31.93
N THR A 162 26.74 8.63 31.84
CA THR A 162 25.30 8.93 31.84
C THR A 162 24.76 8.87 30.41
N TRP A 163 23.53 8.38 30.22
CA TRP A 163 22.89 8.28 28.92
C TRP A 163 22.31 9.65 28.53
N ASP A 164 22.80 10.23 27.43
CA ASP A 164 22.19 11.40 26.84
C ASP A 164 20.92 11.00 26.07
N ASN A 165 19.77 11.19 26.71
CA ASN A 165 18.45 10.98 26.15
C ASN A 165 17.80 12.28 25.62
N THR A 166 18.57 13.37 25.54
CA THR A 166 18.02 14.67 25.11
C THR A 166 17.73 14.66 23.61
N LYS A 167 16.76 15.47 23.21
CA LYS A 167 16.46 15.75 21.80
C LYS A 167 17.08 17.08 21.40
N ASN A 168 17.62 17.13 20.19
CA ASN A 168 18.04 18.36 19.55
C ASN A 168 16.80 19.25 19.29
N GLU A 169 16.84 20.51 19.75
CA GLU A 169 15.68 21.40 19.72
C GLU A 169 15.23 21.81 18.30
N GLU A 170 16.15 21.78 17.32
CA GLU A 170 15.87 22.18 15.92
C GLU A 170 15.30 21.04 15.08
N THR A 171 15.73 19.80 15.34
CA THR A 171 15.39 18.61 14.53
C THR A 171 14.41 17.66 15.22
N GLY A 172 14.32 17.68 16.55
CA GLY A 172 13.54 16.73 17.35
C GLY A 172 14.15 15.32 17.46
N GLU A 173 15.33 15.09 16.88
CA GLU A 173 16.07 13.82 16.93
C GLU A 173 16.86 13.67 18.24
N TYR A 174 17.09 12.45 18.69
CA TYR A 174 17.87 12.17 19.91
C TYR A 174 19.38 12.40 19.69
N ASN A 175 20.07 12.95 20.70
CA ASN A 175 21.50 13.28 20.66
C ASN A 175 22.43 12.05 20.80
N VAL A 176 22.11 10.93 20.12
CA VAL A 176 22.79 9.63 20.17
C VAL A 176 24.32 9.72 20.03
N VAL A 177 24.81 10.66 19.21
CA VAL A 177 26.25 10.89 18.97
C VAL A 177 27.05 11.29 20.23
N ASN A 178 26.36 11.61 21.33
CA ASN A 178 26.97 11.88 22.64
C ASN A 178 27.13 10.62 23.49
N ASN A 179 26.53 9.49 23.11
CA ASN A 179 26.66 8.17 23.76
C ASN A 179 27.75 7.28 23.09
N ALA A 180 28.75 7.91 22.48
CA ALA A 180 29.78 7.27 21.65
C ALA A 180 31.06 6.87 22.40
N GLN A 181 31.03 6.81 23.73
CA GLN A 181 32.20 6.54 24.58
C GLN A 181 32.78 5.14 24.33
N MET A 182 34.11 5.05 24.35
CA MET A 182 34.82 3.78 24.10
C MET A 182 36.04 3.62 25.01
N LEU A 183 36.36 2.36 25.35
CA LEU A 183 37.55 1.97 26.08
C LEU A 183 38.32 0.89 25.29
N GLY A 184 39.64 0.94 25.31
CA GLY A 184 40.51 -0.11 24.77
C GLY A 184 41.79 -0.24 25.59
N CYS A 185 42.38 -1.44 25.60
CA CYS A 185 43.67 -1.72 26.22
C CYS A 185 44.72 -1.99 25.13
N PHE A 186 45.95 -1.50 25.31
CA PHE A 186 47.04 -1.78 24.37
C PHE A 186 47.76 -3.08 24.69
N THR A 187 48.02 -3.87 23.65
CA THR A 187 48.81 -5.10 23.72
C THR A 187 49.97 -5.05 22.70
N ASN A 188 50.87 -6.04 22.80
CA ASN A 188 51.91 -6.31 21.79
C ASN A 188 51.38 -7.19 20.63
N SER A 189 50.11 -7.56 20.63
CA SER A 189 49.46 -8.42 19.63
C SER A 189 48.49 -7.62 18.76
N THR A 190 48.27 -8.03 17.51
CA THR A 190 47.22 -7.47 16.63
C THR A 190 45.94 -8.31 16.63
N SER A 191 45.80 -9.27 17.55
CA SER A 191 44.60 -10.11 17.68
C SER A 191 43.39 -9.32 18.15
N SER A 192 42.25 -9.53 17.50
CA SER A 192 40.93 -8.95 17.78
C SER A 192 40.22 -9.49 19.02
N ASN A 193 40.67 -10.65 19.54
CA ASN A 193 40.14 -11.18 20.79
C ASN A 193 40.48 -10.22 21.93
N TYR A 194 39.45 -9.59 22.51
CA TYR A 194 39.56 -8.73 23.68
C TYR A 194 39.97 -9.57 24.90
N SER A 195 41.28 -9.70 25.13
CA SER A 195 41.83 -10.16 26.40
C SER A 195 41.80 -9.00 27.39
N GLY A 196 41.14 -9.21 28.53
CA GLY A 196 41.16 -8.25 29.63
C GLY A 196 42.56 -8.10 30.22
N ASP A 197 42.88 -6.89 30.68
CA ASP A 197 44.01 -6.51 31.55
C ASP A 197 45.32 -7.27 31.30
N GLU A 198 45.78 -7.27 30.04
CA GLU A 198 47.12 -7.72 29.71
C GLU A 198 48.17 -6.72 30.23
N SER A 199 49.10 -7.21 31.04
CA SER A 199 50.28 -6.43 31.45
C SER A 199 51.25 -6.33 30.27
N LEU A 200 51.49 -5.12 29.80
CA LEU A 200 52.30 -4.81 28.63
C LEU A 200 53.77 -4.64 29.01
N VAL A 201 54.66 -5.41 28.37
CA VAL A 201 56.11 -5.30 28.57
C VAL A 201 56.74 -4.43 27.49
N ILE A 202 57.43 -3.36 27.93
CA ILE A 202 58.24 -2.46 27.11
C ILE A 202 59.71 -2.77 27.42
N ASN A 203 60.44 -3.32 26.45
CA ASN A 203 61.84 -3.75 26.62
C ASN A 203 62.75 -3.45 25.40
N SER A 204 62.27 -2.67 24.42
CA SER A 204 63.01 -2.35 23.19
C SER A 204 62.85 -0.89 22.77
N LYS A 205 63.79 -0.36 21.97
CA LYS A 205 63.90 1.08 21.67
C LYS A 205 62.73 1.66 20.87
N ASN A 206 62.04 0.83 20.08
CA ASN A 206 60.90 1.24 19.27
C ASN A 206 59.81 0.18 19.44
N VAL A 207 58.70 0.54 20.08
CA VAL A 207 57.58 -0.37 20.32
C VAL A 207 56.41 0.03 19.43
N LYS A 208 55.76 -1.00 18.86
CA LYS A 208 54.51 -0.88 18.11
C LYS A 208 53.40 -1.51 18.95
N LEU A 209 52.45 -0.70 19.37
CA LEU A 209 51.31 -1.13 20.16
C LEU A 209 50.03 -1.15 19.33
N HIS A 210 49.14 -2.07 19.65
CA HIS A 210 47.81 -2.14 19.07
C HIS A 210 46.76 -2.15 20.18
N ALA A 211 45.65 -1.44 19.98
CA ALA A 211 44.46 -1.53 20.84
C ALA A 211 43.19 -1.64 20.00
N TRP A 212 42.23 -2.43 20.50
CA TRP A 212 40.87 -2.47 19.99
C TRP A 212 39.96 -1.62 20.89
N LEU A 213 39.30 -0.61 20.31
CA LEU A 213 38.37 0.29 21.02
C LEU A 213 36.95 -0.30 21.00
N ARG A 214 36.42 -0.58 22.19
CA ARG A 214 35.09 -1.15 22.43
C ARG A 214 34.13 -0.07 22.92
N ARG A 215 32.99 0.08 22.25
CA ARG A 215 31.93 1.02 22.63
C ARG A 215 31.24 0.63 23.93
N ALA A 216 30.82 1.61 24.73
CA ALA A 216 29.94 1.40 25.88
C ALA A 216 28.47 1.17 25.45
N ALA A 217 28.03 1.87 24.40
CA ALA A 217 26.71 1.70 23.81
C ALA A 217 26.65 0.53 22.81
N SER A 218 25.44 -0.02 22.70
CA SER A 218 24.99 -1.00 21.72
C SER A 218 23.86 -0.43 20.89
N LYS A 219 23.46 -1.18 19.86
CA LYS A 219 22.55 -0.72 18.84
C LYS A 219 21.53 -1.82 18.52
N VAL A 220 20.22 -1.59 18.72
CA VAL A 220 19.17 -2.55 18.31
C VAL A 220 18.30 -1.99 17.21
N THR A 221 18.14 -2.80 16.18
CA THR A 221 17.38 -2.49 14.98
C THR A 221 16.29 -3.51 14.81
N ILE A 222 15.16 -3.08 14.23
CA ILE A 222 13.97 -3.92 14.10
C ILE A 222 13.61 -4.10 12.62
N ALA A 223 13.07 -5.27 12.29
CA ALA A 223 12.34 -5.57 11.07
C ALA A 223 11.13 -6.44 11.38
N TYR A 224 10.25 -6.59 10.40
CA TYR A 224 8.97 -7.26 10.54
C TYR A 224 8.74 -8.23 9.38
N ASP A 225 8.15 -9.38 9.69
CA ASP A 225 7.91 -10.47 8.76
C ASP A 225 6.50 -11.04 8.96
N GLY A 226 5.58 -10.63 8.09
CA GLY A 226 4.21 -11.12 8.01
C GLY A 226 3.99 -12.28 7.04
N SER A 227 5.03 -13.00 6.61
CA SER A 227 4.89 -14.07 5.61
C SER A 227 4.04 -15.26 6.10
N ALA A 228 3.84 -15.37 7.42
CA ALA A 228 3.01 -16.38 8.08
C ALA A 228 1.63 -15.87 8.52
N LEU A 229 1.23 -14.66 8.09
CA LEU A 229 -0.12 -14.15 8.31
C LEU A 229 -1.17 -14.87 7.45
N LYS A 230 -2.39 -14.92 7.96
CA LYS A 230 -3.58 -15.33 7.21
C LYS A 230 -4.01 -14.23 6.23
N GLU A 231 -4.74 -14.62 5.19
CA GLU A 231 -5.40 -13.67 4.29
C GLU A 231 -6.39 -12.77 5.05
N GLY A 232 -6.56 -11.53 4.62
CA GLY A 232 -7.44 -10.55 5.27
C GLY A 232 -6.87 -9.93 6.56
N VAL A 233 -5.64 -10.26 6.97
CA VAL A 233 -4.98 -9.69 8.15
C VAL A 233 -4.02 -8.56 7.75
N PHE A 234 -4.13 -7.43 8.44
CA PHE A 234 -3.34 -6.21 8.24
C PHE A 234 -2.77 -5.75 9.57
N ILE A 235 -1.50 -5.32 9.55
CA ILE A 235 -0.84 -4.72 10.71
C ILE A 235 -0.28 -3.38 10.27
N TYR A 236 -0.77 -2.31 10.90
CA TYR A 236 -0.34 -0.94 10.69
C TYR A 236 0.63 -0.58 11.82
N LEU A 237 1.92 -0.53 11.50
CA LEU A 237 2.97 -0.26 12.48
C LEU A 237 2.91 1.21 12.89
N GLN A 238 2.75 1.49 14.17
CA GLN A 238 2.68 2.88 14.66
C GLN A 238 4.07 3.36 15.09
N SER A 239 4.68 2.64 16.02
CA SER A 239 6.01 2.97 16.54
C SER A 239 6.74 1.76 17.09
N VAL A 240 8.04 1.92 17.32
CA VAL A 240 8.85 1.00 18.14
C VAL A 240 9.75 1.80 19.07
N GLN A 241 9.79 1.40 20.34
CA GLN A 241 10.58 2.04 21.38
C GLN A 241 11.45 1.01 22.11
N ILE A 242 12.65 1.43 22.53
CA ILE A 242 13.45 0.66 23.49
C ILE A 242 13.12 1.16 24.90
N LYS A 243 12.69 0.22 25.72
CA LYS A 243 12.14 0.44 27.05
C LYS A 243 13.14 -0.04 28.10
N ASP A 244 13.16 0.64 29.23
CA ASP A 244 13.90 0.27 30.42
C ASP A 244 15.40 0.10 30.13
N ILE A 245 16.01 1.15 29.59
CA ILE A 245 17.47 1.24 29.39
C ILE A 245 18.16 1.76 30.67
N PRO A 246 19.41 1.38 30.94
CA PRO A 246 20.17 1.95 32.04
C PRO A 246 20.41 3.45 31.80
N SER A 247 20.05 4.29 32.78
CA SER A 247 20.40 5.71 32.79
C SER A 247 21.91 5.95 32.90
N GLN A 248 22.65 4.99 33.45
CA GLN A 248 24.10 4.99 33.52
C GLN A 248 24.71 3.62 33.19
N CYS A 249 25.95 3.61 32.72
CA CYS A 249 26.80 2.41 32.71
C CYS A 249 28.26 2.71 33.06
N TYR A 250 29.00 1.67 33.45
CA TYR A 250 30.44 1.79 33.67
C TYR A 250 31.22 1.81 32.35
N LEU A 251 32.25 2.65 32.26
CA LEU A 251 33.16 2.72 31.11
C LEU A 251 33.82 1.37 30.76
N GLY A 252 34.16 0.54 31.76
CA GLY A 252 34.86 -0.74 31.55
C GLY A 252 34.44 -1.93 32.42
N LYS A 253 33.59 -1.76 33.42
CA LYS A 253 32.99 -2.88 34.21
C LYS A 253 31.67 -3.35 33.60
N GLU A 254 31.27 -4.59 33.86
CA GLU A 254 29.96 -5.12 33.45
C GLU A 254 28.82 -4.33 34.09
N ASN A 255 27.75 -4.06 33.33
CA ASN A 255 26.63 -3.27 33.80
C ASN A 255 25.42 -4.15 34.18
N ASN A 256 25.37 -4.57 35.44
CA ASN A 256 24.41 -5.54 35.99
C ASN A 256 23.30 -4.87 36.83
N VAL A 257 22.51 -4.00 36.20
CA VAL A 257 21.48 -3.15 36.84
C VAL A 257 20.57 -3.95 37.81
N GLY A 258 20.37 -3.42 39.01
CA GLY A 258 19.45 -4.00 40.01
C GLY A 258 19.96 -5.26 40.74
N LYS A 259 21.16 -5.77 40.42
CA LYS A 259 21.77 -6.89 41.15
C LYS A 259 22.60 -6.45 42.34
N GLU A 260 22.82 -7.37 43.28
CA GLU A 260 23.70 -7.15 44.44
C GLU A 260 25.10 -6.69 44.00
N GLY A 261 25.60 -5.62 44.61
CA GLY A 261 26.90 -5.02 44.26
C GLY A 261 26.88 -4.01 43.11
N TYR A 262 25.74 -3.71 42.48
CA TYR A 262 25.62 -2.58 41.56
C TYR A 262 25.66 -1.24 42.32
N THR A 263 26.45 -0.26 41.85
CA THR A 263 26.70 1.00 42.59
C THR A 263 26.39 2.28 41.82
N LEU A 264 25.91 2.19 40.57
CA LEU A 264 25.45 3.37 39.81
C LEU A 264 23.99 3.69 40.11
N ASP A 265 23.52 4.84 39.63
CA ASP A 265 22.13 5.23 39.78
C ASP A 265 21.19 4.22 39.11
N VAL A 266 20.13 3.86 39.84
CA VAL A 266 19.12 2.88 39.43
C VAL A 266 17.85 3.13 40.23
N PRO A 267 16.65 3.08 39.62
CA PRO A 267 15.39 3.18 40.36
C PRO A 267 15.19 2.01 41.32
N THR A 268 14.38 2.25 42.35
CA THR A 268 13.98 1.24 43.35
C THR A 268 13.19 0.07 42.75
N THR A 269 12.51 0.27 41.61
CA THR A 269 11.84 -0.78 40.85
C THR A 269 12.24 -0.72 39.38
N GLY A 270 12.43 -1.89 38.76
CA GLY A 270 12.85 -1.98 37.35
C GLY A 270 11.91 -1.31 36.33
N PRO A 271 10.57 -1.35 36.50
CA PRO A 271 9.64 -0.61 35.63
C PRO A 271 9.75 0.92 35.69
N ASP A 272 10.47 1.50 36.65
CA ASP A 272 10.74 2.95 36.70
C ASP A 272 12.05 3.33 35.96
N MET A 273 12.68 2.38 35.23
CA MET A 273 13.85 2.67 34.39
C MET A 273 13.49 3.60 33.23
N ILE A 274 14.46 4.38 32.75
CA ILE A 274 14.19 5.33 31.67
C ILE A 274 13.96 4.60 30.34
N ASP A 275 13.07 5.16 29.52
CA ASP A 275 12.95 4.77 28.12
C ASP A 275 14.08 5.38 27.28
N GLY A 276 14.48 4.68 26.22
CA GLY A 276 15.33 5.24 25.19
C GLY A 276 14.54 5.79 24.01
N GLU A 277 15.19 5.72 22.85
CA GLU A 277 14.67 6.25 21.59
C GLU A 277 13.39 5.56 21.12
N ILE A 278 12.60 6.31 20.34
CA ILE A 278 11.39 5.85 19.66
C ILE A 278 11.49 6.17 18.16
N ILE A 279 11.14 5.18 17.33
CA ILE A 279 10.94 5.35 15.89
C ILE A 279 9.44 5.33 15.64
N THR A 280 8.92 6.39 15.02
CA THR A 280 7.52 6.48 14.59
C THR A 280 7.42 6.22 13.09
N TYR A 281 6.49 5.37 12.66
CA TYR A 281 6.34 4.96 11.26
C TYR A 281 5.24 5.72 10.51
N HIS A 282 4.28 6.34 11.22
CA HIS A 282 3.26 7.22 10.66
C HIS A 282 3.69 8.69 10.69
N LYS A 283 2.93 9.56 9.99
CA LYS A 283 3.12 11.02 9.97
C LYS A 283 1.97 11.72 10.71
N GLY A 284 2.31 12.66 11.60
CA GLY A 284 1.34 13.37 12.44
C GLY A 284 0.79 12.51 13.57
N ASP A 285 0.05 13.11 14.49
CA ASP A 285 -0.53 12.41 15.65
C ASP A 285 -1.69 11.49 15.24
N ILE A 286 -1.75 10.29 15.82
CA ILE A 286 -2.91 9.40 15.70
C ILE A 286 -4.00 9.93 16.63
N SER A 287 -4.92 10.71 16.09
CA SER A 287 -6.17 11.07 16.79
C SER A 287 -7.10 9.86 16.92
N ASP A 288 -8.06 9.90 17.84
CA ASP A 288 -9.12 8.88 17.99
C ASP A 288 -9.93 8.63 16.69
N ASN A 289 -9.92 9.58 15.75
CA ASN A 289 -10.57 9.49 14.43
C ASN A 289 -9.60 9.13 13.28
N PHE A 290 -8.42 8.56 13.58
CA PHE A 290 -7.47 8.13 12.55
C PHE A 290 -7.99 6.90 11.80
N GLU A 291 -8.00 6.96 10.47
CA GLU A 291 -8.55 5.92 9.62
C GLU A 291 -7.44 5.17 8.88
N TYR A 292 -7.21 3.92 9.30
CA TYR A 292 -6.28 2.98 8.67
C TYR A 292 -6.75 2.58 7.25
N GLY A 293 -5.93 1.84 6.50
CA GLY A 293 -6.27 1.36 5.14
C GLY A 293 -5.27 1.81 4.08
N GLU A 294 -5.75 2.07 2.86
CA GLU A 294 -4.92 2.38 1.67
C GLU A 294 -3.93 3.55 1.88
N GLY A 295 -4.28 4.56 2.70
CA GLY A 295 -3.42 5.70 3.02
C GLY A 295 -2.22 5.36 3.92
N CYS A 296 -2.20 4.18 4.53
CA CYS A 296 -1.17 3.70 5.45
C CYS A 296 -0.33 2.56 4.85
N ALA A 297 -0.40 2.36 3.52
CA ALA A 297 0.27 1.25 2.84
C ALA A 297 1.80 1.30 2.89
N ASP A 298 2.39 2.45 3.25
CA ASP A 298 3.84 2.63 3.40
C ASP A 298 4.41 2.06 4.71
N HIS A 299 3.59 1.89 5.76
CA HIS A 299 3.98 1.34 7.07
C HIS A 299 3.13 0.12 7.48
N ARG A 300 2.64 -0.63 6.48
CA ARG A 300 1.75 -1.78 6.67
C ARG A 300 2.40 -3.11 6.31
N VAL A 301 2.16 -4.11 7.16
CA VAL A 301 2.56 -5.51 6.95
C VAL A 301 1.34 -6.40 6.66
N THR A 302 1.45 -7.26 5.65
CA THR A 302 0.41 -8.22 5.20
C THR A 302 1.08 -9.46 4.56
N VAL A 303 0.37 -10.57 4.37
CA VAL A 303 0.97 -11.78 3.74
C VAL A 303 1.43 -11.58 2.28
N GLY A 304 0.86 -10.63 1.53
CA GLY A 304 1.31 -10.23 0.17
C GLY A 304 2.35 -9.10 0.15
N SER A 305 2.50 -8.36 1.24
CA SER A 305 3.58 -7.38 1.47
C SER A 305 4.20 -7.62 2.87
N PRO A 306 4.95 -8.72 3.06
CA PRO A 306 5.25 -9.25 4.39
C PRO A 306 6.45 -8.58 5.08
N HIS A 307 7.33 -7.90 4.36
CA HIS A 307 8.60 -7.43 4.91
C HIS A 307 8.61 -5.91 5.04
N PHE A 308 8.92 -5.43 6.25
CA PHE A 308 9.16 -4.02 6.56
C PHE A 308 10.45 -3.94 7.39
N GLY A 309 11.45 -3.18 6.93
CA GLY A 309 12.86 -3.39 7.31
C GLY A 309 13.67 -4.12 6.21
N SER A 310 14.92 -4.51 6.48
CA SER A 310 15.91 -5.08 5.52
C SER A 310 17.04 -5.83 6.26
N HIS A 311 18.29 -5.89 5.77
CA HIS A 311 19.42 -6.33 6.62
C HIS A 311 20.69 -5.45 6.66
N GLU A 312 20.53 -4.14 6.80
CA GLU A 312 21.65 -3.21 6.61
C GLU A 312 22.31 -2.67 7.89
N GLU A 313 23.60 -2.36 7.74
CA GLU A 313 24.49 -1.70 8.70
C GLU A 313 24.00 -0.28 9.05
N THR A 314 23.57 0.47 8.03
CA THR A 314 22.95 1.79 8.14
C THR A 314 21.47 1.64 8.46
N ALA A 315 21.19 1.07 9.65
CA ALA A 315 19.88 0.89 10.26
C ALA A 315 19.79 1.44 11.69
N PRO A 316 18.80 2.29 12.05
CA PRO A 316 18.85 3.12 13.23
C PRO A 316 18.76 2.12 14.35
N ALA A 317 19.81 2.09 15.13
CA ALA A 317 19.53 1.61 16.43
C ALA A 317 18.56 2.55 17.09
N LEU A 318 17.63 1.96 17.81
CA LEU A 318 17.41 2.42 19.15
C LEU A 318 18.71 2.06 19.87
N TYR A 319 19.53 3.06 20.21
CA TYR A 319 20.80 2.84 20.89
C TYR A 319 20.56 2.78 22.40
N PHE A 320 21.44 2.08 23.12
CA PHE A 320 21.30 1.87 24.56
C PHE A 320 22.63 1.45 25.20
N TYR A 321 22.74 1.59 26.52
CA TYR A 321 23.86 1.06 27.29
C TYR A 321 23.67 -0.38 27.76
N GLU A 322 24.78 -1.04 28.10
CA GLU A 322 24.80 -2.43 28.50
C GLU A 322 23.88 -2.77 29.69
N ASN A 323 23.22 -3.92 29.66
CA ASN A 323 22.38 -4.41 30.75
C ASN A 323 22.46 -5.95 30.89
N MET A 324 23.11 -6.45 31.94
CA MET A 324 23.51 -7.86 32.11
C MET A 324 22.60 -8.64 33.08
N GLN A 325 21.39 -8.99 32.63
CA GLN A 325 20.39 -9.62 33.50
C GLN A 325 20.53 -11.14 33.67
N GLY A 326 21.23 -11.87 32.81
CA GLY A 326 21.51 -13.31 32.97
C GLY A 326 21.21 -14.13 31.72
N ALA A 327 21.71 -15.37 31.67
CA ALA A 327 21.55 -16.26 30.50
C ALA A 327 21.63 -17.77 30.79
N ASP A 328 21.60 -18.17 32.06
CA ASP A 328 21.69 -19.58 32.42
C ASP A 328 20.32 -20.30 32.33
N SER A 329 20.30 -21.59 32.64
CA SER A 329 19.08 -22.42 32.56
C SER A 329 17.95 -21.98 33.49
N SER A 330 18.24 -21.23 34.56
CA SER A 330 17.25 -20.71 35.51
C SER A 330 16.50 -19.48 35.00
N MET A 331 17.00 -18.80 33.97
CA MET A 331 16.29 -17.70 33.34
C MET A 331 14.95 -18.18 32.73
N PRO A 332 13.86 -17.41 32.86
CA PRO A 332 12.57 -17.70 32.23
C PRO A 332 12.67 -17.79 30.70
N ASP A 333 11.80 -18.59 30.08
CA ASP A 333 11.73 -18.69 28.62
C ASP A 333 10.92 -17.51 28.06
N LYS A 334 11.50 -16.77 27.11
CA LYS A 334 10.89 -15.57 26.50
C LYS A 334 9.70 -15.88 25.57
N ARG A 335 9.49 -17.15 25.21
CA ARG A 335 8.49 -17.55 24.21
C ARG A 335 7.12 -17.67 24.88
N GLN A 336 6.10 -17.11 24.21
CA GLN A 336 4.72 -17.07 24.71
C GLN A 336 4.06 -18.45 24.84
N ASP A 337 4.52 -19.43 24.04
CA ASP A 337 4.22 -20.86 24.12
C ASP A 337 5.58 -21.59 24.06
N SER A 338 6.09 -22.00 25.23
CA SER A 338 7.44 -22.55 25.36
C SER A 338 7.50 -24.05 25.08
N ASP A 339 6.40 -24.79 25.29
CA ASP A 339 6.31 -26.24 25.08
C ASP A 339 5.71 -26.65 23.71
N ASN A 340 5.10 -25.70 22.99
CA ASN A 340 4.40 -25.82 21.71
C ASN A 340 3.07 -26.61 21.80
N ASN A 341 2.35 -26.51 22.93
CA ASN A 341 1.06 -27.16 23.11
C ASN A 341 -0.11 -26.39 22.45
N GLY A 342 0.11 -25.15 21.98
CA GLY A 342 -0.91 -24.29 21.35
C GLY A 342 -1.73 -23.44 22.33
N ILE A 343 -1.35 -23.42 23.61
CA ILE A 343 -1.88 -22.59 24.69
C ILE A 343 -0.73 -21.70 25.16
N LEU A 344 -1.04 -20.44 25.46
CA LEU A 344 -0.05 -19.50 25.96
C LEU A 344 0.32 -19.84 27.41
N ASP A 345 1.60 -19.79 27.75
CA ASP A 345 2.10 -20.13 29.10
C ASP A 345 1.70 -19.07 30.14
N PHE A 346 1.84 -17.77 29.80
CA PHE A 346 1.57 -16.64 30.71
C PHE A 346 0.71 -15.53 30.04
N PRO A 347 -0.52 -15.84 29.57
CA PRO A 347 -1.37 -14.87 28.89
C PRO A 347 -1.93 -13.83 29.86
N GLY A 348 -1.99 -12.57 29.45
CA GLY A 348 -2.79 -11.56 30.15
C GLY A 348 -2.36 -10.11 29.97
N LEU A 349 -2.89 -9.28 30.87
CA LEU A 349 -2.54 -7.87 31.03
C LEU A 349 -2.12 -7.61 32.47
N PRO A 350 -1.10 -6.76 32.73
CA PRO A 350 -0.54 -6.51 34.06
C PRO A 350 -1.54 -5.97 35.08
N ASN A 351 -2.59 -5.30 34.61
CA ASN A 351 -3.58 -4.62 35.43
C ASN A 351 -4.88 -5.42 35.64
N LYS A 352 -4.88 -6.73 35.36
CA LYS A 352 -6.07 -7.61 35.50
C LYS A 352 -5.75 -8.95 36.18
N PRO A 353 -5.22 -8.97 37.42
CA PRO A 353 -4.82 -10.19 38.11
C PRO A 353 -5.97 -11.18 38.35
N ASP A 354 -7.20 -10.70 38.55
CA ASP A 354 -8.38 -11.56 38.75
C ASP A 354 -8.79 -12.34 37.48
N LYS A 355 -8.42 -11.84 36.30
CA LYS A 355 -8.69 -12.49 34.99
C LYS A 355 -7.48 -13.27 34.48
N TYR A 356 -6.27 -12.80 34.81
CA TYR A 356 -5.00 -13.36 34.37
C TYR A 356 -4.07 -13.60 35.58
N PRO A 357 -4.38 -14.60 36.43
CA PRO A 357 -3.61 -14.85 37.66
C PRO A 357 -2.18 -15.34 37.38
N ASP A 358 -1.94 -15.92 36.22
CA ASP A 358 -0.65 -16.46 35.80
C ASP A 358 0.19 -15.47 34.95
N TYR A 359 -0.27 -14.21 34.78
CA TYR A 359 0.47 -13.19 34.04
C TYR A 359 1.82 -12.87 34.71
N ARG A 360 2.89 -12.81 33.93
CA ARG A 360 4.24 -12.43 34.39
C ARG A 360 4.65 -11.08 33.82
N LEU A 361 4.93 -10.13 34.70
CA LEU A 361 5.45 -8.83 34.30
C LEU A 361 6.92 -8.98 33.86
N LYS A 362 7.21 -8.66 32.60
CA LYS A 362 8.57 -8.67 32.02
C LYS A 362 9.31 -10.01 32.18
N ASP A 363 8.59 -11.13 32.03
CA ASP A 363 9.12 -12.49 32.19
C ASP A 363 9.79 -12.71 33.57
N ASP A 364 9.31 -12.03 34.62
CA ASP A 364 9.94 -11.92 35.96
C ASP A 364 11.33 -11.24 36.00
N VAL A 365 11.85 -10.75 34.86
CA VAL A 365 13.13 -10.03 34.74
C VAL A 365 12.90 -8.52 34.78
N LEU A 366 12.55 -8.02 35.97
CA LEU A 366 12.07 -6.65 36.19
C LEU A 366 13.03 -5.54 35.72
N TYR A 367 14.35 -5.74 35.76
CA TYR A 367 15.36 -4.77 35.28
C TYR A 367 15.84 -5.04 33.84
N GLY A 368 15.18 -5.95 33.10
CA GLY A 368 15.53 -6.26 31.71
C GLY A 368 15.10 -5.18 30.73
N THR A 369 16.03 -4.74 29.88
CA THR A 369 15.74 -3.87 28.73
C THR A 369 14.94 -4.64 27.68
N TYR A 370 13.94 -4.00 27.07
CA TYR A 370 13.07 -4.66 26.09
C TYR A 370 12.67 -3.74 24.94
N ILE A 371 12.15 -4.35 23.88
CA ILE A 371 11.60 -3.63 22.72
C ILE A 371 10.08 -3.71 22.79
N GLU A 372 9.42 -2.57 22.64
CA GLU A 372 7.97 -2.45 22.56
C GLU A 372 7.58 -1.92 21.18
N VAL A 373 6.71 -2.65 20.47
CA VAL A 373 6.13 -2.23 19.19
C VAL A 373 4.65 -1.94 19.40
N HIS A 374 4.23 -0.72 19.08
CA HIS A 374 2.82 -0.33 19.03
C HIS A 374 2.34 -0.46 17.59
N ALA A 375 1.19 -1.11 17.41
CA ALA A 375 0.56 -1.29 16.11
C ALA A 375 -0.96 -1.33 16.25
N HIS A 376 -1.64 -1.12 15.13
CA HIS A 376 -3.07 -1.39 15.01
C HIS A 376 -3.26 -2.57 14.07
N TYR A 377 -3.99 -3.61 14.51
CA TYR A 377 -4.28 -4.78 13.69
C TYR A 377 -5.75 -4.80 13.28
N ILE A 378 -6.00 -5.23 12.04
CA ILE A 378 -7.33 -5.44 11.49
C ILE A 378 -7.33 -6.82 10.83
N SER A 379 -8.34 -7.63 11.15
CA SER A 379 -8.60 -8.92 10.51
C SER A 379 -9.99 -8.92 9.91
N ASN A 380 -10.03 -8.93 8.58
CA ASN A 380 -11.23 -9.13 7.77
C ASN A 380 -11.43 -10.62 7.42
N ASN A 381 -10.66 -11.52 8.03
CA ASN A 381 -10.76 -12.96 7.79
C ASN A 381 -12.01 -13.55 8.47
N SER A 382 -12.81 -14.31 7.73
CA SER A 382 -14.02 -14.97 8.25
C SER A 382 -13.74 -16.02 9.35
N GLU A 383 -12.54 -16.60 9.39
CA GLU A 383 -12.14 -17.54 10.45
C GLU A 383 -11.98 -16.85 11.82
N ARG A 384 -11.57 -15.57 11.83
CA ARG A 384 -11.36 -14.76 13.03
C ARG A 384 -11.35 -13.28 12.66
N LEU A 385 -12.51 -12.64 12.76
CA LEU A 385 -12.63 -11.19 12.64
C LEU A 385 -12.03 -10.52 13.87
N GLY A 386 -11.42 -9.35 13.70
CA GLY A 386 -10.76 -8.65 14.78
C GLY A 386 -10.33 -7.24 14.38
N ASN A 387 -10.27 -6.34 15.36
CA ASN A 387 -9.87 -4.95 15.19
C ASN A 387 -9.32 -4.45 16.54
N GLY A 388 -8.21 -3.71 16.54
CA GLY A 388 -7.77 -3.00 17.74
C GLY A 388 -6.28 -2.63 17.75
N HIS A 389 -5.92 -1.85 18.77
CA HIS A 389 -4.53 -1.63 19.14
C HIS A 389 -3.92 -2.92 19.71
N ILE A 390 -2.65 -3.18 19.39
CA ILE A 390 -1.88 -4.34 19.84
C ILE A 390 -0.45 -3.91 20.17
N ILE A 391 0.05 -4.37 21.32
CA ILE A 391 1.42 -4.12 21.76
C ILE A 391 2.18 -5.43 21.77
N TYR A 392 3.36 -5.43 21.13
CA TYR A 392 4.30 -6.56 21.13
C TYR A 392 5.53 -6.21 21.97
N ARG A 393 5.92 -7.08 22.91
CA ARG A 393 7.11 -6.92 23.75
C ARG A 393 8.12 -8.07 23.57
N PHE A 394 9.40 -7.72 23.49
CA PHE A 394 10.50 -8.69 23.47
C PHE A 394 11.65 -8.25 24.37
N MET A 395 11.95 -9.09 25.37
CA MET A 395 13.05 -8.90 26.30
C MET A 395 14.40 -9.08 25.58
N LEU A 396 15.25 -8.05 25.61
CA LEU A 396 16.45 -7.99 24.79
C LEU A 396 17.59 -8.85 25.36
N GLY A 397 18.33 -9.52 24.48
CA GLY A 397 19.54 -10.27 24.82
C GLY A 397 20.05 -11.09 23.65
N GLN A 398 21.10 -11.87 23.86
CA GLN A 398 21.87 -12.54 22.79
C GLN A 398 21.11 -13.70 22.12
N ASP A 399 20.00 -14.16 22.71
CA ASP A 399 19.10 -15.13 22.10
C ASP A 399 17.60 -14.78 22.29
N VAL A 400 16.75 -15.58 21.64
CA VAL A 400 15.28 -15.48 21.68
C VAL A 400 14.62 -16.40 22.71
N LYS A 401 15.38 -16.92 23.69
CA LYS A 401 14.89 -17.93 24.65
C LYS A 401 15.20 -17.60 26.10
N LYS A 402 16.47 -17.45 26.49
CA LYS A 402 16.90 -17.39 27.90
C LYS A 402 18.03 -16.40 28.19
N ASP A 403 18.71 -15.82 27.20
CA ASP A 403 19.71 -14.77 27.43
C ASP A 403 19.05 -13.39 27.46
N TYR A 404 19.09 -12.72 28.62
CA TYR A 404 18.63 -11.35 28.88
C TYR A 404 19.83 -10.37 29.01
N ASN A 405 20.98 -10.69 28.40
CA ASN A 405 22.18 -9.87 28.43
C ASN A 405 22.22 -8.94 27.21
N ALA A 406 21.89 -7.68 27.44
CA ALA A 406 22.05 -6.59 26.50
C ALA A 406 23.52 -6.10 26.54
N LYS A 407 24.48 -6.88 26.01
CA LYS A 407 25.94 -6.60 26.02
C LYS A 407 26.31 -5.33 25.23
N ARG A 408 27.38 -4.63 25.62
CA ARG A 408 27.95 -3.48 24.87
C ARG A 408 28.58 -3.85 23.51
N ASN A 409 28.77 -2.85 22.66
CA ASN A 409 29.34 -2.96 21.30
C ASN A 409 28.71 -4.07 20.42
N CYS A 410 27.41 -4.32 20.60
CA CYS A 410 26.65 -5.30 19.84
C CYS A 410 25.64 -4.61 18.92
N HIS A 411 25.47 -5.16 17.72
CA HIS A 411 24.36 -4.84 16.83
C HIS A 411 23.31 -5.94 16.95
N TYR A 412 22.26 -5.64 17.71
CA TYR A 412 21.08 -6.47 17.86
C TYR A 412 20.14 -6.27 16.66
N LYS A 413 19.71 -7.39 16.09
CA LYS A 413 19.06 -7.45 14.78
C LYS A 413 17.77 -8.26 14.94
N LEU A 414 16.71 -7.59 15.34
CA LEU A 414 15.50 -8.21 15.86
C LEU A 414 14.40 -8.24 14.80
N THR A 415 13.97 -9.43 14.37
CA THR A 415 12.79 -9.59 13.48
C THR A 415 11.56 -10.01 14.28
N LEU A 416 10.49 -9.21 14.23
CA LEU A 416 9.16 -9.61 14.70
C LEU A 416 8.44 -10.40 13.60
N LYS A 417 8.20 -11.69 13.85
CA LYS A 417 7.45 -12.57 12.96
C LYS A 417 5.98 -12.61 13.38
N PHE A 418 5.11 -12.10 12.52
CA PHE A 418 3.67 -12.17 12.72
C PHE A 418 3.12 -13.47 12.12
N LYS A 419 2.31 -14.18 12.92
CA LYS A 419 1.70 -15.46 12.55
C LYS A 419 0.19 -15.37 12.60
N ASN A 420 -0.47 -16.18 11.77
CA ASN A 420 -1.92 -16.39 11.76
C ASN A 420 -2.69 -15.05 11.76
N PHE A 421 -3.34 -14.70 12.88
CA PHE A 421 -4.17 -13.51 13.02
C PHE A 421 -3.46 -12.32 13.72
N ALA A 422 -2.12 -12.28 13.63
CA ALA A 422 -1.23 -11.29 14.22
C ALA A 422 -1.12 -11.30 15.76
N ASN A 423 -2.16 -11.71 16.48
CA ASN A 423 -2.18 -11.87 17.94
C ASN A 423 -1.63 -13.24 18.44
N GLU A 424 -0.81 -13.88 17.61
CA GLU A 424 -0.12 -15.17 17.85
C GLU A 424 1.37 -15.09 17.44
N ALA A 425 1.96 -13.89 17.51
CA ALA A 425 3.37 -13.66 17.19
C ALA A 425 4.33 -14.30 18.22
N ASP A 426 5.60 -14.44 17.85
CA ASP A 426 6.65 -15.07 18.70
C ASP A 426 7.08 -14.24 19.93
N TRP A 427 6.33 -13.19 20.28
CA TRP A 427 6.64 -12.17 21.30
C TRP A 427 5.50 -12.11 22.32
N HIS A 428 5.71 -11.48 23.49
CA HIS A 428 4.60 -11.24 24.41
C HIS A 428 3.62 -10.20 23.84
N ILE A 429 2.33 -10.51 23.87
CA ILE A 429 1.26 -9.73 23.23
C ILE A 429 0.27 -9.25 24.28
N GLU A 430 0.01 -7.95 24.30
CA GLU A 430 -1.09 -7.36 25.05
C GLU A 430 -2.26 -7.06 24.11
N TYR A 431 -3.27 -7.92 24.16
CA TYR A 431 -4.54 -7.76 23.43
C TYR A 431 -5.69 -8.45 24.19
N GLU A 432 -6.85 -7.80 24.28
CA GLU A 432 -8.06 -8.36 24.91
C GLU A 432 -9.32 -7.93 24.17
N GLU A 433 -10.17 -8.89 23.82
CA GLU A 433 -11.51 -8.64 23.29
C GLU A 433 -12.55 -8.51 24.44
N PRO A 434 -13.46 -7.52 24.42
CA PRO A 434 -14.54 -7.43 25.39
C PRO A 434 -15.60 -8.53 25.23
N GLU A 435 -16.10 -9.05 26.36
CA GLU A 435 -17.20 -10.02 26.42
C GLU A 435 -18.27 -9.55 27.42
N PRO A 436 -19.55 -9.36 26.99
CA PRO A 436 -20.01 -9.33 25.60
C PRO A 436 -19.43 -8.14 24.83
N GLY A 437 -19.36 -8.27 23.50
CA GLY A 437 -18.75 -7.26 22.63
C GLY A 437 -19.20 -7.38 21.18
N VAL A 438 -19.12 -6.25 20.45
CA VAL A 438 -19.43 -6.15 19.03
C VAL A 438 -18.25 -5.49 18.33
N MET A 439 -17.74 -6.14 17.28
CA MET A 439 -16.60 -5.66 16.50
C MET A 439 -16.94 -5.52 15.02
N THR A 440 -16.42 -4.45 14.45
CA THR A 440 -16.60 -4.02 13.07
C THR A 440 -15.24 -3.85 12.38
N PRO A 441 -15.06 -4.38 11.15
CA PRO A 441 -13.83 -4.18 10.37
C PRO A 441 -13.83 -2.77 9.77
N GLU A 442 -12.81 -1.98 10.06
CA GLU A 442 -12.79 -0.56 9.68
C GLU A 442 -11.41 -0.17 9.13
N PRO A 443 -11.34 0.49 7.94
CA PRO A 443 -12.43 0.73 6.99
C PRO A 443 -12.84 -0.53 6.22
N TYR A 444 -13.98 -0.44 5.53
CA TYR A 444 -14.42 -1.48 4.60
C TYR A 444 -14.81 -0.89 3.23
N TYR A 445 -14.63 -1.69 2.18
CA TYR A 445 -14.67 -1.21 0.80
C TYR A 445 -15.85 -1.80 0.01
N ILE A 446 -16.48 -0.98 -0.84
CA ILE A 446 -17.49 -1.41 -1.81
C ILE A 446 -17.07 -1.00 -3.23
N SER A 447 -17.48 -1.80 -4.21
CA SER A 447 -17.18 -1.60 -5.63
C SER A 447 -17.49 -0.19 -6.15
N TYR A 448 -16.66 0.32 -7.07
CA TYR A 448 -16.97 1.55 -7.82
C TYR A 448 -18.14 1.36 -8.79
N LEU A 449 -18.43 0.11 -9.17
CA LEU A 449 -19.50 -0.25 -10.09
C LEU A 449 -20.87 -0.17 -9.43
N TYR A 450 -21.87 0.32 -10.17
CA TYR A 450 -23.29 0.31 -9.78
C TYR A 450 -23.89 -1.09 -9.68
N LYS A 451 -24.99 -1.27 -8.94
CA LYS A 451 -25.73 -2.55 -8.78
C LYS A 451 -24.88 -3.74 -8.27
N HIS A 452 -23.73 -3.48 -7.66
CA HIS A 452 -22.91 -4.48 -7.00
C HIS A 452 -23.15 -4.46 -5.49
N SER A 453 -23.10 -5.64 -4.88
CA SER A 453 -23.21 -5.85 -3.44
C SER A 453 -21.85 -6.07 -2.78
N MET A 454 -21.82 -5.91 -1.47
CA MET A 454 -20.82 -6.49 -0.58
C MET A 454 -21.53 -7.11 0.62
N MET A 455 -20.88 -8.06 1.28
CA MET A 455 -21.28 -8.53 2.61
C MET A 455 -20.35 -7.89 3.64
N TYR A 456 -20.92 -7.06 4.50
CA TYR A 456 -20.24 -6.39 5.60
C TYR A 456 -20.28 -7.29 6.85
N PRO A 457 -19.14 -7.79 7.36
CA PRO A 457 -19.15 -8.72 8.48
C PRO A 457 -19.09 -7.97 9.82
N ILE A 458 -19.78 -8.51 10.83
CA ILE A 458 -19.81 -8.03 12.21
C ILE A 458 -19.58 -9.25 13.11
N LYS A 459 -18.58 -9.18 14.00
CA LYS A 459 -18.38 -10.19 15.05
C LYS A 459 -19.18 -9.76 16.27
N VAL A 460 -20.01 -10.65 16.81
CA VAL A 460 -20.76 -10.43 18.05
C VAL A 460 -20.45 -11.56 19.01
N ASN A 461 -19.70 -11.26 20.08
CA ASN A 461 -19.59 -12.11 21.24
C ASN A 461 -20.76 -11.78 22.18
N THR A 462 -21.72 -12.71 22.33
CA THR A 462 -22.93 -12.43 23.12
C THR A 462 -22.75 -12.62 24.63
N GLY A 463 -21.63 -13.18 25.09
CA GLY A 463 -21.43 -13.57 26.49
C GLY A 463 -22.57 -14.47 27.01
N GLY A 464 -23.09 -15.36 26.16
CA GLY A 464 -24.20 -16.27 26.44
C GLY A 464 -25.62 -15.70 26.24
N ARG A 465 -25.76 -14.43 25.83
CA ARG A 465 -27.05 -13.77 25.59
C ARG A 465 -27.59 -14.04 24.19
N LYS A 466 -28.86 -13.73 23.96
CA LYS A 466 -29.48 -13.70 22.62
C LYS A 466 -29.27 -12.32 21.98
N ILE A 467 -29.10 -12.28 20.66
CA ILE A 467 -29.18 -11.06 19.85
C ILE A 467 -30.67 -10.76 19.60
N GLU A 468 -31.16 -9.61 20.08
CA GLU A 468 -32.56 -9.18 19.86
C GLU A 468 -32.73 -8.57 18.47
N TYR A 469 -31.88 -7.60 18.15
CA TYR A 469 -31.80 -6.99 16.83
C TYR A 469 -30.41 -6.44 16.54
N ILE A 470 -30.10 -6.31 15.25
CA ILE A 470 -29.07 -5.41 14.74
C ILE A 470 -29.78 -4.43 13.81
N LYS A 471 -29.59 -3.12 14.02
CA LYS A 471 -30.15 -2.06 13.17
C LYS A 471 -29.00 -1.35 12.47
N ALA A 472 -29.10 -1.21 11.15
CA ALA A 472 -28.14 -0.51 10.31
C ALA A 472 -28.78 0.78 9.78
N GLU A 473 -28.10 1.92 9.92
CA GLU A 473 -28.57 3.24 9.49
C GLU A 473 -27.46 4.00 8.77
N ILE A 474 -27.74 4.53 7.58
CA ILE A 474 -26.77 5.35 6.83
C ILE A 474 -26.91 6.80 7.30
N GLU A 475 -25.98 7.24 8.16
CA GLU A 475 -25.94 8.62 8.69
C GLU A 475 -25.26 9.60 7.71
N GLU A 476 -24.31 9.11 6.91
CA GLU A 476 -23.64 9.90 5.86
C GLU A 476 -23.55 9.07 4.57
N ASN A 477 -23.90 9.66 3.42
CA ASN A 477 -23.78 9.00 2.11
C ASN A 477 -23.36 10.01 1.04
N ASN A 478 -22.05 10.21 0.82
CA ASN A 478 -21.58 11.27 -0.06
C ASN A 478 -21.68 10.90 -1.55
N TRP A 479 -22.26 11.81 -2.34
CA TRP A 479 -22.10 11.82 -3.79
C TRP A 479 -20.73 12.39 -4.22
N ALA A 480 -20.15 13.25 -3.37
CA ALA A 480 -18.91 13.99 -3.55
C ALA A 480 -17.67 13.11 -3.36
N PRO A 481 -16.49 13.51 -3.87
CA PRO A 481 -15.24 12.81 -3.64
C PRO A 481 -14.73 13.05 -2.22
N HIS A 482 -14.17 12.03 -1.59
CA HIS A 482 -13.53 12.14 -0.28
C HIS A 482 -12.12 12.72 -0.41
N ASN A 483 -11.76 13.67 0.45
CA ASN A 483 -10.46 14.35 0.54
C ASN A 483 -9.96 15.00 -0.76
N ALA A 484 -10.87 15.42 -1.64
CA ALA A 484 -10.52 16.31 -2.76
C ALA A 484 -10.41 17.76 -2.29
N GLY A 485 -9.51 18.54 -2.91
CA GLY A 485 -9.44 19.99 -2.72
C GLY A 485 -10.75 20.68 -3.08
N GLY A 486 -11.15 21.68 -2.30
CA GLY A 486 -12.42 22.39 -2.46
C GLY A 486 -12.53 23.26 -3.72
N ASP A 487 -11.44 23.37 -4.46
CA ASP A 487 -11.25 24.00 -5.77
C ASP A 487 -11.37 23.01 -6.95
N ILE A 488 -11.22 21.70 -6.71
CA ILE A 488 -11.24 20.66 -7.74
C ILE A 488 -12.68 20.30 -8.18
N TYR A 489 -13.61 20.27 -7.23
CA TYR A 489 -15.03 19.97 -7.45
C TYR A 489 -15.95 20.91 -6.67
N TYR A 490 -17.23 20.95 -7.07
CA TYR A 490 -18.22 21.78 -6.40
C TYR A 490 -18.53 21.32 -4.97
N THR A 491 -18.30 22.21 -4.00
CA THR A 491 -18.55 21.95 -2.58
C THR A 491 -19.87 22.51 -2.05
N GLY A 492 -20.58 23.34 -2.83
CA GLY A 492 -21.80 24.04 -2.40
C GLY A 492 -23.11 23.26 -2.51
N ALA A 493 -23.08 21.95 -2.76
CA ALA A 493 -24.27 21.09 -2.77
C ALA A 493 -24.46 20.44 -1.39
N PRO A 494 -25.68 20.01 -1.01
CA PRO A 494 -25.90 19.28 0.22
C PRO A 494 -24.94 18.09 0.35
N ASN A 495 -24.31 17.96 1.52
CA ASN A 495 -23.38 16.88 1.83
C ASN A 495 -24.13 15.56 2.08
N GLY A 496 -23.38 14.47 2.27
CA GLY A 496 -23.94 13.14 2.50
C GLY A 496 -24.81 12.99 3.76
N VAL A 497 -24.74 13.92 4.71
CA VAL A 497 -25.58 13.94 5.93
C VAL A 497 -26.90 14.67 5.65
N ALA A 498 -26.86 15.81 4.96
CA ALA A 498 -28.05 16.60 4.63
C ALA A 498 -28.91 15.98 3.50
N ALA A 499 -28.29 15.25 2.57
CA ALA A 499 -28.97 14.62 1.44
C ALA A 499 -28.41 13.21 1.11
N PRO A 500 -28.50 12.23 2.05
CA PRO A 500 -27.96 10.88 1.85
C PRO A 500 -28.57 10.15 0.65
N TRP A 501 -29.77 10.56 0.22
CA TRP A 501 -30.44 10.04 -0.98
C TRP A 501 -29.77 10.42 -2.31
N ASN A 502 -28.74 11.27 -2.32
CA ASN A 502 -27.90 11.53 -3.49
C ASN A 502 -26.60 10.70 -3.49
N GLY A 503 -26.26 10.02 -2.39
CA GLY A 503 -25.09 9.17 -2.26
C GLY A 503 -25.19 7.80 -2.94
N PHE A 504 -24.12 7.02 -2.83
CA PHE A 504 -23.94 5.76 -3.56
C PHE A 504 -24.49 4.52 -2.86
N LEU A 505 -24.56 4.52 -1.52
CA LEU A 505 -24.81 3.33 -0.72
C LEU A 505 -26.31 3.07 -0.50
N SER A 506 -26.70 1.80 -0.38
CA SER A 506 -28.01 1.35 0.07
C SER A 506 -27.91 0.07 0.89
N LEU A 507 -28.79 -0.08 1.90
CA LEU A 507 -28.91 -1.29 2.73
C LEU A 507 -29.89 -2.34 2.15
N HIS A 508 -30.53 -2.06 1.01
CA HIS A 508 -31.40 -2.99 0.29
C HIS A 508 -30.98 -3.07 -1.17
N LYS A 509 -31.28 -4.20 -1.80
CA LYS A 509 -30.83 -4.52 -3.16
C LYS A 509 -31.30 -3.48 -4.19
N THR A 510 -30.39 -3.05 -5.05
CA THR A 510 -30.71 -2.19 -6.19
C THR A 510 -30.97 -3.03 -7.44
N THR A 511 -32.20 -2.98 -7.96
CA THR A 511 -32.63 -3.67 -9.20
C THR A 511 -32.39 -2.82 -10.45
N GLU A 512 -32.72 -1.52 -10.36
CA GLU A 512 -32.75 -0.59 -11.48
C GLU A 512 -31.37 -0.10 -11.90
N THR A 513 -31.07 -0.18 -13.20
CA THR A 513 -29.85 0.44 -13.79
C THR A 513 -30.01 1.95 -13.97
N VAL A 514 -31.24 2.42 -14.20
CA VAL A 514 -31.61 3.82 -14.42
C VAL A 514 -32.86 4.15 -13.60
N LEU A 515 -32.86 5.29 -12.88
CA LEU A 515 -34.07 5.78 -12.21
C LEU A 515 -34.76 6.87 -13.05
N TYR A 516 -36.09 6.90 -12.98
CA TYR A 516 -36.94 7.71 -13.84
C TYR A 516 -37.82 8.62 -12.99
N VAL A 517 -37.74 9.94 -13.19
CA VAL A 517 -38.42 10.93 -12.34
C VAL A 517 -39.94 10.73 -12.32
N GLU A 518 -40.51 10.32 -13.45
CA GLU A 518 -41.91 9.97 -13.62
C GLU A 518 -42.32 8.63 -12.96
N LYS A 519 -41.36 7.71 -12.69
CA LYS A 519 -41.59 6.48 -11.92
C LYS A 519 -41.41 6.70 -10.41
N ILE A 520 -40.45 7.53 -9.99
CA ILE A 520 -39.99 7.61 -8.58
C ILE A 520 -40.19 8.97 -7.89
N GLY A 521 -40.60 10.01 -8.60
CA GLY A 521 -40.79 11.38 -8.10
C GLY A 521 -39.47 12.13 -7.85
N SER A 522 -38.61 11.63 -6.97
CA SER A 522 -37.29 12.20 -6.68
C SER A 522 -36.33 11.17 -6.07
N ASN A 523 -35.03 11.46 -6.09
CA ASN A 523 -34.02 10.62 -5.41
C ASN A 523 -34.37 10.42 -3.92
N GLU A 524 -34.88 11.48 -3.26
CA GLU A 524 -35.31 11.47 -1.86
C GLU A 524 -36.53 10.57 -1.64
N ALA A 525 -37.57 10.71 -2.47
CA ALA A 525 -38.78 9.90 -2.39
C ALA A 525 -38.43 8.41 -2.54
N TYR A 526 -37.65 8.05 -3.57
CA TYR A 526 -37.18 6.68 -3.76
C TYR A 526 -36.38 6.13 -2.57
N TYR A 527 -35.54 6.96 -1.94
CA TYR A 527 -34.74 6.54 -0.79
C TYR A 527 -35.59 6.30 0.46
N LYS A 528 -36.66 7.09 0.64
CA LYS A 528 -37.55 7.08 1.82
C LYS A 528 -38.79 6.18 1.67
N THR A 529 -39.15 5.74 0.48
CA THR A 529 -40.20 4.72 0.26
C THR A 529 -39.74 3.37 0.79
N ALA A 530 -40.66 2.56 1.34
CA ALA A 530 -40.36 1.21 1.81
C ALA A 530 -40.05 0.23 0.64
N PRO A 531 -39.12 -0.71 0.80
CA PRO A 531 -38.11 -0.78 1.86
C PRO A 531 -37.16 0.43 1.78
N LYS A 532 -36.91 1.11 2.89
CA LYS A 532 -36.12 2.36 2.92
C LYS A 532 -34.65 2.06 2.64
N ARG A 533 -34.03 2.83 1.74
CA ARG A 533 -32.67 2.51 1.24
C ARG A 533 -31.57 2.81 2.27
N GLY A 534 -31.87 3.67 3.25
CA GLY A 534 -30.93 4.13 4.29
C GLY A 534 -31.10 3.50 5.69
N GLU A 535 -32.08 2.62 5.91
CA GLU A 535 -32.25 1.93 7.20
C GLU A 535 -32.67 0.47 6.99
N ARG A 536 -32.16 -0.44 7.81
CA ARG A 536 -32.55 -1.86 7.81
C ARG A 536 -32.37 -2.48 9.19
N GLU A 537 -33.35 -3.26 9.61
CA GLU A 537 -33.39 -3.90 10.93
C GLU A 537 -33.47 -5.42 10.79
N TYR A 538 -32.52 -6.10 11.41
CA TYR A 538 -32.31 -7.55 11.36
C TYR A 538 -32.71 -8.14 12.71
N LYS A 539 -33.58 -9.16 12.72
CA LYS A 539 -34.20 -9.71 13.95
C LYS A 539 -34.08 -11.23 14.12
N ASN A 540 -33.66 -11.97 13.09
CA ASN A 540 -33.58 -13.42 13.16
C ASN A 540 -32.12 -13.87 13.14
N PHE A 541 -31.65 -14.32 14.29
CA PHE A 541 -30.29 -14.82 14.51
C PHE A 541 -30.31 -16.29 14.97
N THR A 542 -31.37 -17.03 14.58
CA THR A 542 -31.61 -18.40 15.04
C THR A 542 -30.94 -19.40 14.11
N LEU A 543 -29.86 -20.07 14.54
CA LEU A 543 -29.30 -21.20 13.80
C LEU A 543 -30.11 -22.49 14.07
N PRO A 544 -30.55 -23.22 13.03
CA PRO A 544 -31.15 -24.53 13.21
C PRO A 544 -30.17 -25.56 13.81
N VAL A 545 -30.71 -26.55 14.51
CA VAL A 545 -29.92 -27.63 15.13
C VAL A 545 -29.06 -28.33 14.06
N GLY A 546 -27.75 -28.38 14.29
CA GLY A 546 -26.79 -29.01 13.39
C GLY A 546 -26.29 -28.14 12.24
N LYS A 547 -26.77 -26.90 12.08
CA LYS A 547 -26.20 -25.92 11.12
C LYS A 547 -25.19 -25.00 11.80
N THR A 548 -24.11 -24.68 11.07
CA THR A 548 -23.12 -23.65 11.47
C THR A 548 -23.44 -22.27 10.90
N PHE A 549 -24.25 -22.18 9.83
CA PHE A 549 -24.71 -20.93 9.24
C PHE A 549 -26.17 -21.01 8.75
N GLU A 550 -26.82 -19.86 8.59
CA GLU A 550 -28.14 -19.73 7.96
C GLU A 550 -28.29 -18.36 7.28
N GLU A 551 -29.18 -18.26 6.28
CA GLU A 551 -29.49 -17.00 5.59
C GLU A 551 -30.95 -16.56 5.79
N PHE A 552 -31.18 -15.26 5.93
CA PHE A 552 -32.49 -14.67 6.19
C PHE A 552 -32.73 -13.43 5.33
N THR A 553 -33.99 -13.18 4.97
CA THR A 553 -34.45 -11.89 4.43
C THR A 553 -35.04 -11.02 5.54
N THR A 554 -35.34 -9.77 5.22
CA THR A 554 -36.15 -8.86 6.06
C THR A 554 -37.44 -8.51 5.31
N ASP A 555 -38.45 -7.98 6.01
CA ASP A 555 -39.74 -7.64 5.40
C ASP A 555 -39.58 -6.63 4.27
N GLY A 556 -40.20 -6.91 3.12
CA GLY A 556 -40.15 -6.06 1.92
C GLY A 556 -38.85 -6.16 1.11
N SER A 557 -37.86 -6.97 1.52
CA SER A 557 -36.65 -7.22 0.74
C SER A 557 -36.88 -8.21 -0.41
N GLU A 558 -36.06 -8.11 -1.46
CA GLU A 558 -36.00 -9.09 -2.53
C GLU A 558 -35.64 -10.50 -2.01
N LYS A 559 -36.06 -11.56 -2.71
CA LYS A 559 -35.87 -12.95 -2.27
C LYS A 559 -34.40 -13.35 -2.07
N ASP A 560 -33.49 -12.71 -2.80
CA ASP A 560 -32.04 -12.92 -2.72
C ASP A 560 -31.31 -11.77 -2.01
N ASP A 561 -32.03 -10.78 -1.45
CA ASP A 561 -31.48 -9.74 -0.60
C ASP A 561 -31.39 -10.20 0.87
N LYS A 562 -30.44 -11.12 1.11
CA LYS A 562 -30.30 -11.82 2.38
C LYS A 562 -29.12 -11.33 3.21
N TYR A 563 -29.26 -11.39 4.53
CA TYR A 563 -28.16 -11.42 5.49
C TYR A 563 -27.85 -12.86 5.90
N ARG A 564 -26.61 -13.12 6.29
CA ARG A 564 -26.15 -14.44 6.76
C ARG A 564 -25.70 -14.35 8.20
N ILE A 565 -26.02 -15.35 9.01
CA ILE A 565 -25.41 -15.57 10.32
C ILE A 565 -24.59 -16.86 10.29
N GLU A 566 -23.44 -16.84 10.93
CA GLU A 566 -22.53 -17.96 11.08
C GLU A 566 -22.06 -18.03 12.54
N LYS A 567 -21.98 -19.22 13.14
CA LYS A 567 -21.41 -19.40 14.46
C LYS A 567 -19.89 -19.45 14.36
N HIS A 568 -19.18 -18.78 15.26
CA HIS A 568 -17.71 -18.86 15.29
C HIS A 568 -17.26 -20.32 15.48
N PRO A 569 -16.24 -20.80 14.73
CA PRO A 569 -15.84 -22.21 14.75
C PRO A 569 -15.23 -22.63 16.10
N THR A 570 -14.59 -21.70 16.80
CA THR A 570 -13.76 -21.95 18.00
C THR A 570 -14.17 -21.16 19.25
N GLU A 571 -14.93 -20.07 19.10
CA GLU A 571 -15.29 -19.20 20.23
C GLU A 571 -16.72 -19.52 20.68
N ALA A 572 -16.89 -19.83 21.97
CA ALA A 572 -18.21 -20.02 22.54
C ALA A 572 -19.00 -18.70 22.52
N ASN A 573 -20.29 -18.76 22.23
CA ASN A 573 -21.21 -17.61 22.21
C ASN A 573 -20.89 -16.49 21.18
N THR A 574 -19.89 -16.68 20.30
CA THR A 574 -19.57 -15.74 19.22
C THR A 574 -20.27 -16.10 17.90
N TYR A 575 -20.75 -15.07 17.19
CA TYR A 575 -21.34 -15.18 15.85
C TYR A 575 -20.76 -14.13 14.89
N ASN A 576 -20.57 -14.52 13.64
CA ASN A 576 -20.25 -13.64 12.52
C ASN A 576 -21.55 -13.36 11.74
N ILE A 577 -22.02 -12.12 11.76
CA ILE A 577 -23.19 -11.67 10.99
C ILE A 577 -22.70 -10.92 9.76
N TYR A 578 -23.18 -11.31 8.59
CA TYR A 578 -22.83 -10.69 7.32
C TYR A 578 -24.04 -9.93 6.77
N ILE A 579 -23.95 -8.60 6.78
CA ILE A 579 -24.99 -7.67 6.37
C ILE A 579 -24.79 -7.25 4.90
N PRO A 580 -25.78 -7.42 4.02
CA PRO A 580 -25.66 -7.00 2.63
C PRO A 580 -25.73 -5.47 2.52
N MET A 581 -24.84 -4.90 1.73
CA MET A 581 -24.90 -3.50 1.29
C MET A 581 -24.71 -3.42 -0.22
N TYR A 582 -25.29 -2.40 -0.84
CA TYR A 582 -25.37 -2.28 -2.30
C TYR A 582 -24.98 -0.89 -2.77
N THR A 583 -24.36 -0.85 -3.94
CA THR A 583 -24.26 0.36 -4.76
C THR A 583 -25.55 0.61 -5.52
N ARG A 584 -25.95 1.88 -5.60
CA ARG A 584 -27.18 2.31 -6.27
C ARG A 584 -27.04 2.35 -7.80
N ALA A 585 -28.12 2.75 -8.48
CA ALA A 585 -28.26 2.73 -9.93
C ALA A 585 -27.12 3.47 -10.67
N LYS A 586 -26.75 3.00 -11.87
CA LYS A 586 -25.73 3.62 -12.75
C LYS A 586 -26.05 5.08 -12.99
N GLN A 587 -27.30 5.35 -13.30
CA GLN A 587 -27.88 6.67 -13.40
C GLN A 587 -29.02 6.70 -12.39
N MET A 588 -29.02 7.69 -11.48
CA MET A 588 -30.23 7.97 -10.72
C MET A 588 -31.18 8.74 -11.63
N ILE A 589 -31.65 9.94 -11.27
CA ILE A 589 -32.40 10.75 -12.23
C ILE A 589 -31.42 11.51 -13.14
N SER A 590 -31.50 11.31 -14.46
CA SER A 590 -30.60 11.91 -15.47
C SER A 590 -30.39 13.41 -15.29
N THR A 591 -31.49 14.16 -15.12
CA THR A 591 -31.49 15.63 -14.95
C THR A 591 -30.89 16.11 -13.63
N THR A 592 -30.67 15.22 -12.65
CA THR A 592 -29.95 15.50 -11.40
C THR A 592 -28.46 15.17 -11.48
N GLY A 593 -28.01 14.48 -12.54
CA GLY A 593 -26.62 14.08 -12.74
C GLY A 593 -26.04 13.05 -11.77
N TYR A 594 -26.71 12.74 -10.65
CA TYR A 594 -26.20 11.82 -9.62
C TYR A 594 -26.15 10.35 -10.07
N THR A 595 -25.15 9.63 -9.56
CA THR A 595 -24.85 8.23 -9.91
C THR A 595 -24.39 7.41 -8.69
N GLY A 596 -24.85 6.16 -8.61
CA GLY A 596 -24.37 5.16 -7.66
C GLY A 596 -23.01 4.55 -8.04
N ASN A 597 -22.58 4.69 -9.29
CA ASN A 597 -21.22 4.36 -9.73
C ASN A 597 -20.27 5.50 -9.34
N ASN A 598 -19.04 5.22 -8.88
CA ASN A 598 -18.08 6.30 -8.60
C ASN A 598 -17.63 6.95 -9.94
N PRO A 599 -17.84 8.26 -10.16
CA PRO A 599 -17.39 8.93 -11.38
C PRO A 599 -15.89 9.26 -11.37
N TYR A 600 -15.30 9.40 -10.17
CA TYR A 600 -13.95 9.93 -9.96
C TYR A 600 -12.89 8.83 -10.12
N VAL A 601 -11.89 9.09 -10.96
CA VAL A 601 -10.74 8.18 -11.15
C VAL A 601 -9.72 8.37 -10.03
N ALA A 602 -9.55 9.61 -9.56
CA ALA A 602 -8.59 9.97 -8.51
C ALA A 602 -9.09 9.80 -7.07
N TYR A 603 -10.40 9.76 -6.84
CA TYR A 603 -10.98 9.86 -5.50
C TYR A 603 -11.95 8.72 -5.18
N GLN A 604 -11.95 8.31 -3.92
CA GLN A 604 -12.97 7.44 -3.33
C GLN A 604 -14.22 8.28 -2.98
N ARG A 605 -15.34 7.62 -2.66
CA ARG A 605 -16.48 8.26 -1.98
C ARG A 605 -16.70 7.62 -0.62
N LYS A 606 -17.20 8.38 0.34
CA LYS A 606 -17.37 7.94 1.73
C LYS A 606 -18.84 7.94 2.16
N ALA A 607 -19.24 6.88 2.83
CA ALA A 607 -20.46 6.80 3.61
C ALA A 607 -20.10 6.42 5.06
N ARG A 608 -20.97 6.74 6.02
CA ARG A 608 -20.91 6.23 7.39
C ARG A 608 -22.18 5.46 7.69
N VAL A 609 -22.02 4.25 8.22
CA VAL A 609 -23.13 3.38 8.60
C VAL A 609 -23.04 3.11 10.09
N LYS A 610 -24.12 3.44 10.81
CA LYS A 610 -24.29 3.14 12.22
C LYS A 610 -24.91 1.77 12.38
N PHE A 611 -24.25 0.91 13.12
CA PHE A 611 -24.80 -0.33 13.62
C PHE A 611 -25.17 -0.17 15.08
N THR A 612 -26.42 -0.49 15.42
CA THR A 612 -26.91 -0.59 16.79
C THR A 612 -27.28 -2.05 17.05
N THR A 613 -26.55 -2.71 17.95
CA THR A 613 -26.77 -4.12 18.33
C THR A 613 -27.33 -4.20 19.75
N LYS A 614 -28.47 -4.87 19.89
CA LYS A 614 -29.13 -5.10 21.19
C LYS A 614 -29.01 -6.57 21.59
N LEU A 615 -28.50 -6.81 22.80
CA LEU A 615 -28.48 -8.12 23.43
C LEU A 615 -29.54 -8.20 24.53
N GLU A 616 -30.14 -9.38 24.67
CA GLU A 616 -31.14 -9.67 25.70
C GLU A 616 -30.57 -9.51 27.11
N GLY A 617 -31.29 -8.79 27.98
CA GLY A 617 -30.91 -8.58 29.38
C GLY A 617 -29.80 -7.55 29.63
N LEU A 618 -29.41 -6.75 28.64
CA LEU A 618 -28.61 -5.53 28.83
C LEU A 618 -29.48 -4.31 28.51
N ASP A 619 -29.39 -3.23 29.30
CA ASP A 619 -30.14 -2.00 29.01
C ASP A 619 -29.52 -1.20 27.86
N GLU A 620 -28.19 -1.09 27.84
CA GLU A 620 -27.43 -0.39 26.80
C GLU A 620 -27.35 -1.19 25.48
N CYS A 621 -27.08 -0.49 24.38
CA CYS A 621 -26.84 -1.07 23.06
C CYS A 621 -25.38 -0.85 22.67
N PHE A 622 -24.79 -1.80 21.94
CA PHE A 622 -23.51 -1.57 21.28
C PHE A 622 -23.72 -0.74 20.03
N VAL A 623 -22.95 0.34 19.88
CA VAL A 623 -23.04 1.28 18.76
C VAL A 623 -21.68 1.38 18.08
N ASN A 624 -21.63 1.11 16.77
CA ASN A 624 -20.44 1.20 15.94
C ASN A 624 -20.75 2.09 14.71
N GLU A 625 -19.95 3.13 14.45
CA GLU A 625 -20.15 4.08 13.33
C GLU A 625 -19.05 3.90 12.27
N VAL A 626 -19.32 3.05 11.28
CA VAL A 626 -18.27 2.49 10.42
C VAL A 626 -18.11 3.29 9.11
N PRO A 627 -16.88 3.62 8.67
CA PRO A 627 -16.64 4.25 7.39
C PRO A 627 -16.64 3.22 6.25
N ILE A 628 -17.59 3.37 5.32
CA ILE A 628 -17.69 2.57 4.09
C ILE A 628 -17.17 3.38 2.90
N TYR A 629 -16.14 2.84 2.25
CA TYR A 629 -15.48 3.47 1.12
C TYR A 629 -15.90 2.88 -0.21
N GLN A 630 -16.52 3.68 -1.07
CA GLN A 630 -16.60 3.34 -2.48
C GLN A 630 -15.24 3.58 -3.13
N VAL A 631 -14.62 2.51 -3.64
CA VAL A 631 -13.28 2.57 -4.24
C VAL A 631 -13.23 3.51 -5.46
N ARG A 632 -12.02 3.97 -5.79
CA ARG A 632 -11.75 4.77 -6.99
C ARG A 632 -12.23 4.04 -8.25
N ARG A 633 -12.68 4.79 -9.26
CA ARG A 633 -13.05 4.24 -10.56
C ARG A 633 -11.82 3.70 -11.30
N VAL A 634 -11.67 2.38 -11.37
CA VAL A 634 -10.60 1.74 -12.15
C VAL A 634 -10.96 1.71 -13.63
N VAL A 635 -10.22 2.46 -14.45
CA VAL A 635 -10.42 2.58 -15.91
C VAL A 635 -9.34 1.89 -16.76
N ASN A 636 -8.19 1.55 -16.16
CA ASN A 636 -6.99 1.14 -16.88
C ASN A 636 -6.48 -0.24 -16.39
N PRO A 637 -6.58 -1.30 -17.21
CA PRO A 637 -7.38 -1.42 -18.44
C PRO A 637 -8.90 -1.50 -18.15
N LYS A 638 -9.72 -1.51 -19.19
CA LYS A 638 -11.16 -1.84 -19.14
C LYS A 638 -11.60 -2.82 -20.23
N GLY A 639 -10.82 -2.93 -21.31
CA GLY A 639 -10.99 -3.98 -22.29
C GLY A 639 -9.72 -4.26 -23.08
N ILE A 640 -9.72 -5.40 -23.75
CA ILE A 640 -8.62 -5.89 -24.59
C ILE A 640 -9.22 -6.32 -25.93
N TYR A 641 -8.71 -5.73 -27.01
CA TYR A 641 -9.06 -6.09 -28.38
C TYR A 641 -7.91 -6.84 -29.05
N ARG A 642 -8.28 -7.85 -29.84
CA ARG A 642 -7.39 -8.54 -30.78
C ARG A 642 -8.06 -8.66 -32.15
N SER A 643 -7.33 -8.47 -33.24
CA SER A 643 -7.81 -8.83 -34.58
C SER A 643 -7.89 -10.35 -34.76
N PHE A 644 -8.53 -10.79 -35.85
CA PHE A 644 -8.65 -12.21 -36.17
C PHE A 644 -7.26 -12.86 -36.30
N GLY A 645 -7.05 -13.95 -35.57
CA GLY A 645 -5.78 -14.69 -35.55
C GLY A 645 -4.66 -14.04 -34.72
N ASN A 646 -4.79 -12.80 -34.24
CA ASN A 646 -3.81 -12.22 -33.33
C ASN A 646 -3.92 -12.84 -31.93
N ASN A 647 -3.00 -13.75 -31.63
CA ASN A 647 -2.94 -14.48 -30.38
C ASN A 647 -1.88 -13.93 -29.39
N LYS A 648 -1.41 -12.68 -29.55
CA LYS A 648 -0.53 -12.04 -28.56
C LYS A 648 -1.25 -11.88 -27.21
N SER A 649 -0.66 -12.38 -26.13
CA SER A 649 -1.12 -12.14 -24.77
C SER A 649 -1.13 -10.65 -24.40
N PHE A 650 -1.80 -10.32 -23.29
CA PHE A 650 -1.81 -8.99 -22.69
C PHE A 650 -1.60 -9.08 -21.18
N HIS A 651 -0.56 -8.40 -20.67
CA HIS A 651 -0.23 -8.33 -19.26
C HIS A 651 -1.09 -7.27 -18.56
N VAL A 652 -2.05 -7.72 -17.75
CA VAL A 652 -2.94 -6.87 -16.95
C VAL A 652 -2.29 -6.56 -15.61
N VAL A 653 -1.98 -5.29 -15.41
CA VAL A 653 -1.86 -4.69 -14.07
C VAL A 653 -2.99 -3.68 -13.92
N LEU A 654 -3.78 -3.76 -12.84
CA LEU A 654 -4.80 -2.73 -12.58
C LEU A 654 -4.15 -1.47 -12.02
N LYS A 655 -4.52 -0.30 -12.56
CA LYS A 655 -3.95 0.99 -12.17
C LYS A 655 -5.02 2.03 -11.82
N ARG A 656 -4.64 3.00 -11.00
CA ARG A 656 -5.45 4.16 -10.57
C ARG A 656 -4.69 5.44 -10.93
N LEU A 657 -5.39 6.55 -11.10
CA LEU A 657 -4.75 7.86 -11.20
C LEU A 657 -4.68 8.46 -9.78
N PRO A 658 -3.54 9.01 -9.31
CA PRO A 658 -3.44 9.50 -7.93
C PRO A 658 -4.11 10.87 -7.70
N GLY A 659 -4.32 11.66 -8.77
CA GLY A 659 -4.97 12.99 -8.76
C GLY A 659 -5.54 13.31 -10.15
N GLU A 660 -6.48 14.26 -10.26
CA GLU A 660 -7.11 14.60 -11.56
C GLU A 660 -6.17 15.34 -12.53
N ASP A 661 -5.07 15.88 -12.02
CA ASP A 661 -4.02 16.61 -12.74
C ASP A 661 -2.78 15.75 -13.03
N GLN A 662 -2.75 14.49 -12.56
CA GLN A 662 -1.57 13.65 -12.62
C GLN A 662 -1.41 13.00 -14.01
N GLN A 663 -0.19 12.99 -14.52
CA GLN A 663 0.14 12.38 -15.82
C GLN A 663 0.29 10.85 -15.71
N MET A 664 0.75 10.34 -14.57
CA MET A 664 1.09 8.93 -14.41
C MET A 664 0.01 8.17 -13.64
N PHE A 665 -0.48 7.08 -14.24
CA PHE A 665 -1.18 6.04 -13.52
C PHE A 665 -0.23 5.30 -12.57
N THR A 666 -0.72 4.96 -11.38
CA THR A 666 -0.01 4.19 -10.38
C THR A 666 -0.68 2.84 -10.15
N THR A 667 0.13 1.79 -10.09
CA THR A 667 -0.26 0.47 -9.60
C THR A 667 -0.70 0.56 -8.12
N PHE A 668 -1.66 -0.26 -7.71
CA PHE A 668 -2.16 -0.30 -6.32
C PHE A 668 -2.24 -1.72 -5.77
N GLN A 669 -2.21 -1.85 -4.44
CA GLN A 669 -2.37 -3.11 -3.72
C GLN A 669 -3.84 -3.40 -3.42
N SER A 670 -4.20 -4.68 -3.30
CA SER A 670 -5.52 -5.08 -2.79
C SER A 670 -5.57 -5.06 -1.26
N GLU A 671 -6.52 -4.31 -0.71
CA GLU A 671 -6.94 -4.27 0.71
C GLU A 671 -7.66 -5.57 1.13
N GLY A 672 -6.98 -6.71 0.97
CA GLY A 672 -7.51 -8.07 1.15
C GLY A 672 -7.11 -8.98 -0.02
N PRO A 673 -7.41 -10.29 0.01
CA PRO A 673 -7.16 -11.15 -1.12
C PRO A 673 -8.01 -10.71 -2.33
N TRP A 674 -7.58 -11.12 -3.52
CA TRP A 674 -8.25 -10.85 -4.77
C TRP A 674 -8.23 -12.06 -5.69
N LYS A 675 -9.21 -12.16 -6.60
CA LYS A 675 -9.26 -13.21 -7.63
C LYS A 675 -9.69 -12.67 -8.99
N ALA A 676 -9.20 -13.28 -10.06
CA ALA A 676 -9.56 -12.95 -11.44
C ALA A 676 -9.97 -14.21 -12.22
N TYR A 677 -11.12 -14.16 -12.88
CA TYR A 677 -11.70 -15.30 -13.61
C TYR A 677 -12.58 -14.85 -14.78
N VAL A 678 -12.78 -15.74 -15.76
CA VAL A 678 -13.67 -15.51 -16.92
C VAL A 678 -15.12 -15.80 -16.50
N VAL A 679 -15.89 -14.77 -16.20
CA VAL A 679 -17.29 -14.90 -15.74
C VAL A 679 -18.26 -15.19 -16.90
N LYS A 680 -17.95 -14.76 -18.12
CA LYS A 680 -18.74 -15.02 -19.34
C LYS A 680 -17.83 -15.20 -20.54
N LYS A 681 -18.24 -16.03 -21.50
CA LYS A 681 -17.55 -16.22 -22.78
C LYS A 681 -18.53 -16.59 -23.90
N HIS A 682 -18.23 -16.14 -25.12
CA HIS A 682 -18.93 -16.52 -26.35
C HIS A 682 -17.89 -16.82 -27.43
N ASN A 683 -17.83 -18.06 -27.91
CA ASN A 683 -16.73 -18.62 -28.72
C ASN A 683 -15.33 -18.42 -28.08
N GLY A 684 -15.27 -18.11 -26.78
CA GLY A 684 -14.09 -17.59 -26.09
C GLY A 684 -13.22 -18.64 -25.40
N ASP A 685 -13.33 -19.93 -25.75
CA ASP A 685 -12.59 -21.00 -25.06
C ASP A 685 -11.07 -20.88 -25.15
N GLY A 686 -10.58 -20.17 -26.18
CA GLY A 686 -9.16 -19.84 -26.33
C GLY A 686 -8.71 -18.59 -25.59
N ILE A 687 -9.58 -17.91 -24.82
CA ILE A 687 -9.24 -16.74 -23.99
C ILE A 687 -9.08 -17.22 -22.55
N THR A 688 -7.84 -17.24 -22.05
CA THR A 688 -7.47 -17.83 -20.74
C THR A 688 -6.67 -16.85 -19.89
N LEU A 689 -6.50 -17.17 -18.60
CA LEU A 689 -5.71 -16.38 -17.66
C LEU A 689 -4.46 -17.15 -17.21
N SER A 690 -3.34 -16.45 -17.01
CA SER A 690 -2.11 -17.02 -16.47
C SER A 690 -1.45 -16.11 -15.43
N VAL A 691 -0.62 -16.72 -14.58
CA VAL A 691 0.13 -16.04 -13.51
C VAL A 691 1.36 -15.32 -14.06
N THR A 692 1.70 -14.21 -13.42
CA THR A 692 2.79 -13.31 -13.80
C THR A 692 3.76 -13.02 -12.65
N SER A 693 3.37 -13.34 -11.41
CA SER A 693 4.18 -13.15 -10.21
C SER A 693 4.14 -14.38 -9.28
N ASP A 694 5.13 -14.49 -8.40
CA ASP A 694 5.18 -15.45 -7.29
C ASP A 694 4.12 -15.20 -6.20
N LYS A 695 3.53 -14.00 -6.18
CA LYS A 695 2.43 -13.60 -5.29
C LYS A 695 1.05 -13.99 -5.83
N THR A 696 0.99 -14.60 -7.01
CA THR A 696 -0.23 -15.00 -7.71
C THR A 696 -0.21 -16.48 -8.07
N GLU A 697 -1.36 -17.13 -7.96
CA GLU A 697 -1.50 -18.57 -8.19
C GLU A 697 -2.72 -18.89 -9.06
N LEU A 698 -2.58 -19.82 -10.00
CA LEU A 698 -3.69 -20.33 -10.81
C LEU A 698 -4.24 -21.60 -10.17
N LYS A 699 -5.52 -21.59 -9.78
CA LYS A 699 -6.22 -22.71 -9.14
C LYS A 699 -7.53 -23.04 -9.86
N ASP A 700 -8.07 -24.22 -9.59
CA ASP A 700 -9.44 -24.58 -9.97
C ASP A 700 -10.41 -24.11 -8.88
N ASP A 701 -11.18 -23.06 -9.18
CA ASP A 701 -12.32 -22.59 -8.38
C ASP A 701 -13.54 -23.47 -8.69
N PRO A 702 -14.28 -24.02 -7.70
CA PRO A 702 -15.45 -24.88 -7.95
C PRO A 702 -16.60 -24.19 -8.70
N GLU A 703 -16.71 -22.87 -8.62
CA GLU A 703 -17.79 -22.09 -9.25
C GLU A 703 -17.34 -21.48 -10.58
N HIS A 704 -16.07 -21.11 -10.71
CA HIS A 704 -15.56 -20.35 -11.86
C HIS A 704 -14.52 -21.07 -12.73
N GLY A 705 -14.07 -22.26 -12.32
CA GLY A 705 -12.99 -22.99 -12.99
C GLY A 705 -11.63 -22.31 -12.80
N LYS A 706 -10.80 -22.28 -13.86
CA LYS A 706 -9.44 -21.72 -13.80
C LYS A 706 -9.45 -20.24 -13.41
N THR A 707 -8.97 -19.98 -12.20
CA THR A 707 -9.05 -18.69 -11.51
C THR A 707 -7.69 -18.32 -10.96
N ILE A 708 -7.26 -17.08 -11.21
CA ILE A 708 -6.07 -16.49 -10.58
C ILE A 708 -6.48 -16.01 -9.20
N TYR A 709 -5.71 -16.33 -8.17
CA TYR A 709 -5.80 -15.73 -6.84
C TYR A 709 -4.53 -14.94 -6.55
N GLY A 710 -4.67 -13.84 -5.83
CA GLY A 710 -3.56 -13.06 -5.28
C GLY A 710 -3.83 -12.65 -3.83
N ARG A 711 -2.73 -12.50 -3.09
CA ARG A 711 -2.72 -12.34 -1.64
C ARG A 711 -3.10 -10.94 -1.16
N THR A 712 -3.45 -10.82 0.12
CA THR A 712 -3.70 -9.56 0.83
C THR A 712 -2.49 -8.65 0.76
N GLY A 713 -2.65 -7.42 0.26
CA GLY A 713 -1.55 -6.48 0.02
C GLY A 713 -0.71 -6.78 -1.23
N SER A 714 -1.06 -7.78 -2.05
CA SER A 714 -0.46 -7.95 -3.37
C SER A 714 -1.10 -7.01 -4.41
N VAL A 715 -0.37 -6.76 -5.49
CA VAL A 715 -0.87 -6.04 -6.67
C VAL A 715 -1.81 -6.95 -7.46
N ILE A 716 -2.85 -6.38 -8.08
CA ILE A 716 -3.65 -7.10 -9.07
C ILE A 716 -2.87 -7.20 -10.39
N ASP A 717 -2.28 -8.36 -10.63
CA ASP A 717 -1.34 -8.64 -11.71
C ASP A 717 -1.60 -10.04 -12.30
N PHE A 718 -1.90 -10.14 -13.61
CA PHE A 718 -2.07 -11.41 -14.32
C PHE A 718 -1.95 -11.21 -15.84
N SER A 719 -1.86 -12.27 -16.64
CA SER A 719 -1.93 -12.19 -18.11
C SER A 719 -3.23 -12.75 -18.67
N VAL A 720 -3.68 -12.15 -19.77
CA VAL A 720 -4.78 -12.64 -20.61
C VAL A 720 -4.18 -13.21 -21.89
N ASP A 721 -4.34 -14.51 -22.07
CA ASP A 721 -3.76 -15.27 -23.17
C ASP A 721 -4.80 -15.62 -24.22
N PHE A 722 -4.34 -15.71 -25.47
CA PHE A 722 -5.18 -16.02 -26.63
C PHE A 722 -4.60 -17.24 -27.35
N SER A 723 -5.45 -18.22 -27.65
CA SER A 723 -5.04 -19.50 -28.27
C SER A 723 -6.06 -20.00 -29.29
N GLY A 724 -5.66 -20.92 -30.16
CA GLY A 724 -6.50 -21.45 -31.23
C GLY A 724 -6.87 -20.44 -32.32
N SER A 725 -7.76 -20.84 -33.24
CA SER A 725 -8.19 -20.04 -34.38
C SER A 725 -9.71 -20.09 -34.52
N SER A 726 -10.36 -18.94 -34.71
CA SER A 726 -11.80 -18.81 -34.98
C SER A 726 -12.03 -17.89 -36.17
N SER A 727 -13.00 -18.22 -37.03
CA SER A 727 -13.52 -17.31 -38.06
C SER A 727 -14.57 -16.34 -37.51
N GLU A 728 -15.17 -16.65 -36.36
CA GLU A 728 -16.20 -15.83 -35.70
C GLU A 728 -15.63 -15.06 -34.52
N ASN A 729 -16.27 -13.94 -34.19
CA ASN A 729 -15.88 -13.13 -33.05
C ASN A 729 -15.86 -13.97 -31.77
N ARG A 730 -14.81 -13.78 -30.96
CA ARG A 730 -14.66 -14.38 -29.64
C ARG A 730 -14.78 -13.29 -28.59
N TYR A 731 -15.48 -13.60 -27.50
CA TYR A 731 -15.68 -12.68 -26.39
C TYR A 731 -15.41 -13.37 -25.06
N ALA A 732 -14.88 -12.61 -24.12
CA ALA A 732 -14.88 -12.95 -22.70
C ALA A 732 -15.13 -11.71 -21.86
N ILE A 733 -15.79 -11.89 -20.71
CA ILE A 733 -15.78 -10.91 -19.62
C ILE A 733 -14.94 -11.52 -18.51
N ILE A 734 -13.85 -10.85 -18.17
CA ILE A 734 -13.03 -11.19 -17.00
C ILE A 734 -13.55 -10.34 -15.84
N ARG A 735 -13.91 -10.98 -14.73
CA ARG A 735 -14.17 -10.29 -13.47
C ARG A 735 -12.93 -10.39 -12.60
N VAL A 736 -12.52 -9.25 -12.05
CA VAL A 736 -11.58 -9.15 -10.93
C VAL A 736 -12.38 -8.77 -9.69
N GLU A 737 -12.28 -9.58 -8.65
CA GLU A 737 -12.81 -9.33 -7.31
C GLU A 737 -11.64 -9.02 -6.38
N TYR A 738 -11.66 -7.87 -5.71
CA TYR A 738 -10.54 -7.36 -4.90
C TYR A 738 -11.04 -6.70 -3.61
N HIS A 739 -10.11 -6.38 -2.71
CA HIS A 739 -10.37 -5.84 -1.36
C HIS A 739 -11.26 -6.78 -0.51
N ASN A 740 -10.80 -8.02 -0.27
CA ASN A 740 -11.60 -9.11 0.34
C ASN A 740 -12.80 -9.51 -0.54
N TYR A 741 -12.61 -9.50 -1.86
CA TYR A 741 -13.60 -9.84 -2.88
C TYR A 741 -14.87 -8.94 -2.94
N THR A 742 -14.95 -7.86 -2.17
CA THR A 742 -16.13 -6.97 -2.11
C THR A 742 -16.19 -5.96 -3.27
N CYS A 743 -15.04 -5.66 -3.88
CA CYS A 743 -14.92 -4.69 -4.95
C CYS A 743 -14.76 -5.42 -6.28
N GLN A 744 -15.47 -4.97 -7.32
CA GLN A 744 -15.45 -5.64 -8.62
C GLN A 744 -14.92 -4.71 -9.72
N HIS A 745 -14.19 -5.31 -10.65
CA HIS A 745 -13.81 -4.68 -11.91
C HIS A 745 -14.05 -5.68 -13.05
N LEU A 746 -14.62 -5.22 -14.16
CA LEU A 746 -14.86 -6.02 -15.36
C LEU A 746 -13.95 -5.55 -16.50
N ILE A 747 -13.22 -6.49 -17.11
CA ILE A 747 -12.44 -6.31 -18.32
C ILE A 747 -13.16 -7.01 -19.48
N PHE A 748 -13.48 -6.28 -20.54
CA PHE A 748 -14.16 -6.81 -21.72
C PHE A 748 -13.13 -7.22 -22.78
N VAL A 749 -13.08 -8.51 -23.10
CA VAL A 749 -12.19 -9.04 -24.12
C VAL A 749 -12.98 -9.33 -25.39
N ARG A 750 -12.50 -8.82 -26.53
CA ARG A 750 -13.03 -9.10 -27.86
C ARG A 750 -11.91 -9.49 -28.80
N GLN A 751 -12.09 -10.57 -29.55
CA GLN A 751 -11.23 -10.92 -30.67
C GLN A 751 -12.04 -11.07 -31.96
N GLY A 752 -11.64 -10.34 -33.00
CA GLY A 752 -12.36 -10.23 -34.27
C GLY A 752 -13.23 -8.97 -34.38
N ASP A 753 -13.44 -8.50 -35.60
CA ASP A 753 -14.09 -7.22 -35.96
C ASP A 753 -15.36 -7.35 -36.81
N LYS A 754 -15.85 -8.57 -37.05
CA LYS A 754 -17.12 -8.81 -37.78
C LYS A 754 -18.28 -8.07 -37.11
N PRO A 755 -19.25 -7.53 -37.88
CA PRO A 755 -20.51 -7.02 -37.33
C PRO A 755 -21.25 -8.11 -36.53
N ASP A 756 -21.78 -7.76 -35.37
CA ASP A 756 -22.31 -8.73 -34.40
C ASP A 756 -23.48 -8.18 -33.58
N ASP A 757 -24.46 -9.02 -33.26
CA ASP A 757 -25.62 -8.64 -32.47
C ASP A 757 -25.34 -8.78 -30.97
N LEU A 758 -25.63 -7.73 -30.18
CA LEU A 758 -25.49 -7.80 -28.71
C LEU A 758 -26.73 -8.42 -28.05
N VAL A 759 -27.91 -8.20 -28.63
CA VAL A 759 -29.17 -8.84 -28.27
C VAL A 759 -29.51 -9.81 -29.40
N THR A 760 -29.80 -11.08 -29.06
CA THR A 760 -30.00 -12.15 -30.04
C THR A 760 -31.11 -11.81 -31.05
N GLY A 761 -30.76 -11.74 -32.33
CA GLY A 761 -31.68 -11.38 -33.42
C GLY A 761 -31.93 -9.87 -33.57
N GLY A 762 -31.25 -9.05 -32.77
CA GLY A 762 -31.13 -7.61 -32.95
C GLY A 762 -30.16 -7.26 -34.09
N VAL A 763 -29.83 -5.97 -34.22
CA VAL A 763 -28.97 -5.51 -35.31
C VAL A 763 -27.49 -5.80 -35.06
N LYS A 764 -26.75 -6.05 -36.14
CA LYS A 764 -25.33 -6.40 -36.08
C LYS A 764 -24.48 -5.14 -36.11
N TRP A 765 -23.84 -4.81 -34.99
CA TRP A 765 -23.03 -3.61 -34.82
C TRP A 765 -21.63 -3.77 -35.39
N TYR A 766 -21.18 -2.81 -36.22
CA TYR A 766 -19.79 -2.74 -36.62
C TYR A 766 -18.89 -2.42 -35.42
N ALA A 767 -17.75 -3.13 -35.29
CA ALA A 767 -16.80 -2.90 -34.20
C ALA A 767 -16.02 -1.57 -34.32
N LYS A 768 -15.99 -0.98 -35.52
CA LYS A 768 -15.23 0.22 -35.91
C LYS A 768 -16.16 1.41 -36.23
N ASN A 769 -15.69 2.64 -36.02
CA ASN A 769 -16.37 3.85 -36.52
C ASN A 769 -16.16 3.99 -38.04
N MET A 770 -16.91 4.91 -38.67
CA MET A 770 -16.65 5.28 -40.07
C MET A 770 -15.44 6.22 -40.19
N ARG A 771 -14.57 5.98 -41.18
CA ARG A 771 -13.49 6.92 -41.57
C ARG A 771 -13.93 7.80 -42.75
N THR A 772 -14.55 7.19 -43.76
CA THR A 772 -15.12 7.88 -44.93
C THR A 772 -16.51 7.32 -45.23
N SER A 773 -17.10 7.61 -46.39
CA SER A 773 -18.35 6.98 -46.81
C SER A 773 -18.20 5.51 -47.22
N THR A 774 -16.98 5.08 -47.58
CA THR A 774 -16.65 3.74 -48.08
C THR A 774 -15.81 2.91 -47.11
N GLU A 775 -15.20 3.53 -46.09
CA GLU A 775 -14.16 2.92 -45.27
C GLU A 775 -14.47 3.02 -43.76
N LEU A 776 -14.19 1.94 -43.03
CA LEU A 776 -14.19 1.89 -41.57
C LEU A 776 -12.83 2.33 -41.01
N ALA A 777 -12.85 2.80 -39.77
CA ALA A 777 -11.67 3.02 -38.95
C ALA A 777 -10.82 1.73 -38.82
N SER A 778 -9.50 1.89 -38.68
CA SER A 778 -8.52 0.80 -38.79
C SER A 778 -8.73 -0.33 -37.77
N THR A 779 -9.12 0.02 -36.54
CA THR A 779 -9.33 -0.85 -35.38
C THR A 779 -10.45 -0.27 -34.50
N PRO A 780 -11.11 -1.03 -33.59
CA PRO A 780 -12.11 -0.46 -32.68
C PRO A 780 -11.60 0.66 -31.76
N LEU A 781 -10.27 0.79 -31.58
CA LEU A 781 -9.65 1.91 -30.84
C LEU A 781 -9.58 3.20 -31.67
N ASP A 782 -9.59 3.10 -33.00
CA ASP A 782 -9.52 4.23 -33.90
C ASP A 782 -10.87 4.97 -33.84
N GLU A 783 -10.82 6.24 -33.43
CA GLU A 783 -12.01 7.06 -33.24
C GLU A 783 -12.77 7.30 -34.55
N GLY A 784 -12.11 7.16 -35.70
CA GLY A 784 -12.69 7.49 -37.00
C GLY A 784 -12.96 8.98 -37.16
N SER A 785 -13.69 9.33 -38.22
CA SER A 785 -13.89 10.73 -38.56
C SER A 785 -15.09 11.35 -37.84
N LEU A 786 -15.01 12.65 -37.58
CA LEU A 786 -16.18 13.44 -37.20
C LEU A 786 -16.87 13.94 -38.46
N PHE A 787 -18.19 13.79 -38.52
CA PHE A 787 -19.01 14.20 -39.67
C PHE A 787 -20.02 15.25 -39.23
N LYS A 788 -20.20 16.31 -40.03
CA LYS A 788 -21.42 17.13 -39.92
C LYS A 788 -22.63 16.33 -40.40
N PHE A 789 -23.81 16.61 -39.83
CA PHE A 789 -25.03 15.85 -40.11
C PHE A 789 -25.29 15.66 -41.62
N GLY A 790 -25.32 14.41 -42.07
CA GLY A 790 -25.59 14.01 -43.46
C GLY A 790 -24.45 14.23 -44.47
N ASN A 791 -23.33 14.81 -44.07
CA ASN A 791 -22.24 15.14 -44.98
C ASN A 791 -21.17 14.04 -45.02
N TRP A 792 -21.36 13.08 -45.93
CA TRP A 792 -20.40 12.02 -46.22
C TRP A 792 -19.13 12.46 -46.99
N LEU A 793 -19.14 13.63 -47.63
CA LEU A 793 -18.08 14.09 -48.54
C LEU A 793 -16.93 14.86 -47.85
N GLN A 794 -17.17 15.33 -46.63
CA GLN A 794 -16.21 16.14 -45.86
C GLN A 794 -15.95 15.54 -44.46
N PRO A 795 -15.50 14.26 -44.37
CA PRO A 795 -15.10 13.65 -43.10
C PRO A 795 -13.92 14.40 -42.47
N ILE A 796 -14.04 14.83 -41.21
CA ILE A 796 -12.94 15.44 -40.46
C ILE A 796 -12.07 14.33 -39.87
N ASP A 797 -10.83 14.22 -40.32
CA ASP A 797 -9.90 13.16 -39.94
C ASP A 797 -9.58 13.16 -38.44
N ALA A 798 -9.46 11.96 -37.84
CA ALA A 798 -9.11 11.76 -36.43
C ALA A 798 -7.83 12.50 -35.99
N LEU A 799 -6.80 12.60 -36.84
CA LEU A 799 -5.57 13.35 -36.53
C LEU A 799 -5.78 14.86 -36.40
N SER A 800 -6.91 15.37 -36.89
CA SER A 800 -7.36 16.72 -36.64
C SER A 800 -8.02 16.85 -35.26
N ASN A 801 -8.58 15.79 -34.67
CA ASN A 801 -9.35 15.82 -33.40
C ASN A 801 -8.47 15.83 -32.14
N LYS A 802 -7.51 16.74 -32.15
CA LYS A 802 -6.60 17.07 -31.05
C LYS A 802 -6.87 18.47 -30.52
N ASN A 803 -6.36 18.74 -29.33
CA ASN A 803 -6.39 20.04 -28.69
C ASN A 803 -4.99 20.71 -28.74
N PRO A 804 -4.84 22.01 -28.39
CA PRO A 804 -3.60 22.75 -28.60
C PRO A 804 -2.34 22.29 -27.83
N PHE A 805 -2.46 21.41 -26.82
CA PHE A 805 -1.33 20.90 -26.05
C PHE A 805 -1.54 19.46 -25.57
N GLU A 806 -0.43 18.81 -25.19
CA GLU A 806 -0.36 17.45 -24.66
C GLU A 806 0.67 17.41 -23.51
N PRO A 807 0.42 16.69 -22.39
CA PRO A 807 -0.81 15.99 -22.03
C PRO A 807 -2.00 16.95 -21.77
N TRP A 808 -3.22 16.52 -22.10
CA TRP A 808 -4.45 17.32 -21.91
C TRP A 808 -4.99 17.26 -20.47
N ILE A 809 -4.16 17.76 -19.55
CA ILE A 809 -4.43 17.93 -18.11
C ILE A 809 -4.52 19.42 -17.75
N ASN A 810 -4.97 19.76 -16.53
CA ASN A 810 -5.09 21.15 -16.04
C ASN A 810 -5.91 22.08 -16.96
N VAL A 811 -6.96 21.53 -17.58
CA VAL A 811 -7.79 22.19 -18.59
C VAL A 811 -8.66 23.30 -17.99
N THR A 812 -8.52 24.52 -18.52
CA THR A 812 -9.41 25.67 -18.24
C THR A 812 -10.38 25.92 -19.39
N ALA A 813 -11.29 26.89 -19.24
CA ALA A 813 -12.27 27.25 -20.29
C ALA A 813 -11.58 27.78 -21.57
N GLU A 814 -10.51 28.56 -21.40
CA GLU A 814 -9.74 29.28 -22.41
C GLU A 814 -8.78 28.38 -23.20
N ALA A 815 -8.49 27.18 -22.67
CA ALA A 815 -7.68 26.16 -23.34
C ALA A 815 -8.35 25.63 -24.62
N PHE A 816 -9.68 25.57 -24.63
CA PHE A 816 -10.49 25.12 -25.77
C PHE A 816 -10.50 26.14 -26.89
N LYS A 817 -9.86 25.79 -28.01
CA LYS A 817 -9.74 26.64 -29.21
C LYS A 817 -10.13 25.85 -30.46
N VAL A 818 -10.28 26.55 -31.58
CA VAL A 818 -10.32 25.89 -32.89
C VAL A 818 -8.89 25.41 -33.19
N TYR A 819 -8.72 24.10 -33.30
CA TYR A 819 -7.43 23.47 -33.55
C TYR A 819 -7.63 22.23 -34.46
N PRO A 820 -6.71 21.93 -35.40
CA PRO A 820 -5.49 22.67 -35.75
C PRO A 820 -5.75 24.09 -36.27
N GLU A 821 -4.78 25.00 -36.10
CA GLU A 821 -4.89 26.39 -36.56
C GLU A 821 -4.78 26.53 -38.10
N ASP A 822 -4.22 25.53 -38.78
CA ASP A 822 -4.07 25.44 -40.24
C ASP A 822 -5.24 24.72 -40.93
N GLY A 823 -6.40 24.64 -40.26
CA GLY A 823 -7.62 24.02 -40.75
C GLY A 823 -7.71 22.51 -40.54
N LEU A 824 -8.91 21.97 -40.74
CA LEU A 824 -9.25 20.56 -40.51
C LEU A 824 -8.90 19.72 -41.74
N THR A 825 -8.34 18.53 -41.56
CA THR A 825 -8.00 17.64 -42.69
C THR A 825 -9.21 16.80 -43.11
N ASN A 826 -9.48 16.73 -44.41
CA ASN A 826 -10.45 15.82 -45.00
C ASN A 826 -9.87 14.39 -45.04
N ALA A 827 -10.52 13.43 -44.38
CA ALA A 827 -10.00 12.06 -44.23
C ALA A 827 -9.92 11.24 -45.54
N GLU A 828 -10.64 11.66 -46.59
CA GLU A 828 -10.68 10.97 -47.89
C GLU A 828 -9.72 11.59 -48.91
N THR A 829 -9.57 12.93 -48.89
CA THR A 829 -8.78 13.67 -49.91
C THR A 829 -7.46 14.24 -49.38
N GLY A 830 -7.24 14.24 -48.07
CA GLY A 830 -6.10 14.93 -47.42
C GLY A 830 -6.15 16.46 -47.49
N ALA A 831 -7.16 17.04 -48.14
CA ALA A 831 -7.28 18.49 -48.30
C ALA A 831 -7.63 19.19 -46.98
N LYS A 832 -7.12 20.40 -46.77
CA LYS A 832 -7.52 21.27 -45.66
C LYS A 832 -8.90 21.88 -45.89
N MET A 833 -9.68 21.98 -44.83
CA MET A 833 -11.05 22.48 -44.81
C MET A 833 -11.25 23.47 -43.66
N GLU A 834 -11.83 24.62 -43.96
CA GLU A 834 -12.34 25.54 -42.96
C GLU A 834 -13.71 25.08 -42.47
N TRP A 835 -13.98 25.17 -41.16
CA TRP A 835 -15.25 24.68 -40.58
C TRP A 835 -16.51 25.25 -41.25
N THR A 836 -16.46 26.51 -41.69
CA THR A 836 -17.54 27.21 -42.38
C THR A 836 -17.79 26.70 -43.81
N THR A 837 -16.85 25.96 -44.39
CA THR A 837 -16.96 25.33 -45.71
C THR A 837 -17.46 23.88 -45.66
N ILE A 838 -17.54 23.29 -44.46
CA ILE A 838 -18.09 21.96 -44.25
C ILE A 838 -19.61 22.07 -44.19
N THR A 839 -20.29 21.48 -45.19
CA THR A 839 -21.76 21.53 -45.33
C THR A 839 -22.47 20.56 -44.37
N SER A 840 -23.79 20.70 -44.25
CA SER A 840 -24.65 19.84 -43.42
C SER A 840 -26.10 19.84 -43.92
N HIS A 841 -26.80 18.72 -43.78
CA HIS A 841 -28.24 18.64 -43.96
C HIS A 841 -29.00 19.35 -42.82
N GLY A 842 -30.26 19.71 -43.08
CA GLY A 842 -31.21 20.19 -42.08
C GLY A 842 -31.78 19.05 -41.22
N LYS A 843 -32.32 19.40 -40.04
CA LYS A 843 -32.81 18.41 -39.04
C LYS A 843 -33.98 17.53 -39.49
N THR A 844 -34.69 17.91 -40.55
CA THR A 844 -35.81 17.16 -41.14
C THR A 844 -35.37 16.11 -42.15
N GLU A 845 -34.08 16.08 -42.49
CA GLU A 845 -33.48 15.14 -43.43
C GLU A 845 -32.86 13.95 -42.68
N THR A 846 -32.40 12.94 -43.42
CA THR A 846 -31.65 11.81 -42.85
C THR A 846 -30.14 12.03 -42.99
N PHE A 847 -29.36 11.36 -42.13
CA PHE A 847 -27.92 11.25 -42.34
C PHE A 847 -27.61 10.49 -43.66
N GLY A 848 -28.36 9.41 -43.92
CA GLY A 848 -28.20 8.61 -45.13
C GLY A 848 -27.16 7.50 -44.98
N ASN A 849 -27.30 6.43 -45.77
CA ASN A 849 -26.46 5.25 -45.68
C ASN A 849 -25.03 5.50 -46.20
N PRO A 850 -24.00 4.83 -45.65
CA PRO A 850 -22.68 4.77 -46.25
C PRO A 850 -22.73 4.02 -47.60
N GLN A 851 -21.65 4.12 -48.39
CA GLN A 851 -21.47 3.38 -49.64
C GLN A 851 -21.05 1.91 -49.44
N MET A 852 -20.85 1.48 -48.20
CA MET A 852 -20.56 0.08 -47.86
C MET A 852 -21.79 -0.83 -48.05
N ALA A 853 -21.59 -2.00 -48.65
CA ALA A 853 -22.66 -2.97 -48.89
C ALA A 853 -23.35 -3.41 -47.58
N ASN A 854 -24.69 -3.45 -47.59
CA ASN A 854 -25.56 -3.87 -46.48
C ASN A 854 -25.40 -3.08 -45.16
N ALA A 855 -24.69 -1.95 -45.16
CA ALA A 855 -24.54 -1.09 -44.00
C ALA A 855 -25.53 0.08 -44.01
N ARG A 856 -25.99 0.49 -42.82
CA ARG A 856 -26.75 1.72 -42.60
C ARG A 856 -26.28 2.42 -41.34
N VAL A 857 -26.54 3.73 -41.23
CA VAL A 857 -26.33 4.48 -39.99
C VAL A 857 -27.29 3.94 -38.92
N ALA A 858 -26.82 3.88 -37.67
CA ALA A 858 -27.66 3.49 -36.54
C ALA A 858 -28.83 4.48 -36.33
N THR A 859 -29.99 3.94 -35.98
CA THR A 859 -31.22 4.66 -35.68
C THR A 859 -31.41 4.78 -34.17
N ALA A 860 -32.40 5.57 -33.76
CA ALA A 860 -32.79 5.66 -32.36
C ALA A 860 -33.17 4.30 -31.75
N ALA A 861 -33.83 3.42 -32.52
CA ALA A 861 -34.23 2.10 -32.05
C ALA A 861 -33.03 1.18 -31.79
N ASP A 862 -32.01 1.24 -32.65
CA ASP A 862 -30.79 0.43 -32.49
C ASP A 862 -30.04 0.84 -31.22
N PHE A 863 -29.79 2.13 -31.01
CA PHE A 863 -29.14 2.62 -29.78
C PHE A 863 -29.98 2.35 -28.53
N TRP A 864 -31.31 2.45 -28.64
CA TRP A 864 -32.21 2.13 -27.52
C TRP A 864 -32.13 0.67 -27.09
N GLU A 865 -31.95 -0.28 -28.02
CA GLU A 865 -31.73 -1.70 -27.69
C GLU A 865 -30.54 -1.91 -26.74
N LEU A 866 -29.49 -1.09 -26.85
CA LEU A 866 -28.30 -1.13 -25.98
C LEU A 866 -28.53 -0.60 -24.55
N ARG A 867 -29.71 -0.05 -24.24
CA ARG A 867 -30.06 0.58 -22.95
C ARG A 867 -31.41 0.11 -22.37
N LYS A 868 -32.27 -0.47 -23.22
CA LYS A 868 -33.65 -0.82 -22.89
C LYS A 868 -33.73 -1.81 -21.72
N GLU A 869 -34.70 -1.59 -20.84
CA GLU A 869 -35.06 -2.51 -19.75
C GLU A 869 -35.34 -3.92 -20.32
N GLY A 870 -34.70 -4.96 -19.75
CA GLY A 870 -34.80 -6.34 -20.23
C GLY A 870 -33.95 -6.71 -21.46
N SER A 871 -33.10 -5.82 -21.99
CA SER A 871 -32.11 -6.15 -23.04
C SER A 871 -30.92 -6.97 -22.53
N ASN A 872 -30.70 -6.97 -21.22
CA ASN A 872 -29.50 -7.48 -20.53
C ASN A 872 -28.19 -6.80 -20.97
N VAL A 873 -28.27 -5.68 -21.71
CA VAL A 873 -27.13 -4.85 -22.10
C VAL A 873 -26.84 -3.79 -21.02
N GLU A 874 -25.62 -3.81 -20.51
CA GLU A 874 -25.09 -2.92 -19.49
C GLU A 874 -23.90 -2.12 -20.05
N GLN A 875 -23.41 -1.11 -19.33
CA GLN A 875 -22.36 -0.21 -19.82
C GLN A 875 -21.17 -0.10 -18.88
N GLY A 876 -19.96 -0.35 -19.41
CA GLY A 876 -18.70 -0.14 -18.69
C GLY A 876 -17.85 0.92 -19.37
N TYR A 877 -17.17 1.77 -18.60
CA TYR A 877 -16.42 2.91 -19.14
C TYR A 877 -14.95 2.86 -18.72
N GLY A 878 -14.04 2.99 -19.68
CA GLY A 878 -12.60 2.91 -19.45
C GLY A 878 -11.80 2.75 -20.74
N VAL A 879 -10.60 2.16 -20.62
CA VAL A 879 -9.60 2.06 -21.69
C VAL A 879 -9.66 0.70 -22.40
N LEU A 880 -9.73 0.72 -23.72
CA LEU A 880 -9.49 -0.41 -24.61
C LEU A 880 -8.03 -0.41 -25.08
N TYR A 881 -7.36 -1.56 -25.02
CA TYR A 881 -6.05 -1.79 -25.63
C TYR A 881 -6.13 -2.68 -26.88
N GLY A 882 -5.33 -2.36 -27.90
CA GLY A 882 -5.38 -3.01 -29.22
C GLY A 882 -4.22 -3.98 -29.49
N ASP A 883 -4.10 -4.41 -30.75
CA ASP A 883 -3.17 -5.44 -31.25
C ASP A 883 -1.67 -5.19 -30.97
N ASP A 884 -1.31 -3.91 -30.84
CA ASP A 884 0.06 -3.43 -30.62
C ASP A 884 0.42 -3.38 -29.13
N ALA A 885 -0.57 -3.36 -28.25
CA ALA A 885 -0.40 -3.28 -26.81
C ALA A 885 -0.18 -4.67 -26.19
N THR A 886 0.90 -4.83 -25.43
CA THR A 886 1.24 -6.08 -24.71
C THR A 886 1.03 -6.00 -23.20
N LYS A 887 0.82 -4.81 -22.64
CA LYS A 887 0.63 -4.56 -21.20
C LYS A 887 -0.23 -3.32 -20.94
N THR A 888 -0.73 -3.16 -19.71
CA THR A 888 -1.30 -1.88 -19.25
C THR A 888 -0.24 -0.76 -19.28
N ALA A 889 -0.53 0.36 -19.94
CA ALA A 889 0.33 1.55 -19.98
C ALA A 889 0.20 2.41 -18.70
N ASP A 890 1.20 3.28 -18.48
CA ASP A 890 1.32 4.12 -17.29
C ASP A 890 1.08 5.62 -17.57
N ASP A 891 1.60 6.16 -18.67
CA ASP A 891 1.41 7.58 -19.02
C ASP A 891 0.01 7.82 -19.61
N ILE A 892 -0.69 8.87 -19.15
CA ILE A 892 -2.01 9.28 -19.66
C ILE A 892 -2.06 9.44 -21.19
N VAL A 893 -0.96 9.85 -21.83
CA VAL A 893 -0.83 9.98 -23.29
C VAL A 893 -0.85 8.60 -23.96
N GLU A 894 -0.12 7.63 -23.41
CA GLU A 894 -0.16 6.24 -23.89
C GLU A 894 -1.51 5.58 -23.60
N VAL A 895 -2.12 5.87 -22.44
CA VAL A 895 -3.34 5.22 -21.95
C VAL A 895 -4.61 5.71 -22.68
N TYR A 896 -4.65 6.98 -23.12
CA TYR A 896 -5.82 7.55 -23.81
C TYR A 896 -5.59 7.98 -25.27
N GLY A 897 -4.33 8.21 -25.67
CA GLY A 897 -3.96 8.88 -26.92
C GLY A 897 -3.74 7.96 -28.12
N TYR A 898 -4.50 6.87 -28.25
CA TYR A 898 -4.45 6.05 -29.47
C TYR A 898 -4.83 6.88 -30.70
N ASP A 899 -3.96 6.87 -31.70
CA ASP A 899 -4.21 7.34 -33.06
C ASP A 899 -3.66 6.32 -34.07
N TYR A 900 -4.10 6.40 -35.33
CA TYR A 900 -3.78 5.38 -36.33
C TYR A 900 -2.38 5.53 -36.95
N GLU A 901 -1.63 6.61 -36.68
CA GLU A 901 -0.22 6.77 -37.11
C GLU A 901 0.77 6.24 -36.05
N ASN A 902 0.49 6.47 -34.76
CA ASN A 902 1.30 6.06 -33.63
C ASN A 902 0.93 4.67 -33.06
N ASN A 903 0.15 3.88 -33.80
CA ASN A 903 -0.40 2.59 -33.36
C ASN A 903 0.66 1.62 -32.78
N THR A 904 1.87 1.59 -33.35
CA THR A 904 3.01 0.75 -32.91
C THR A 904 3.45 0.96 -31.45
N GLN A 905 3.06 2.05 -30.79
CA GLN A 905 3.40 2.33 -29.39
C GLN A 905 2.52 1.56 -28.38
N GLY A 906 1.51 0.80 -28.84
CA GLY A 906 0.65 0.02 -27.94
C GLY A 906 -0.32 0.87 -27.12
N ARG A 907 -0.73 2.03 -27.65
CA ARG A 907 -1.60 2.99 -26.97
C ARG A 907 -3.01 2.46 -26.75
N GLY A 908 -3.67 2.97 -25.71
CA GLY A 908 -5.07 2.72 -25.38
C GLY A 908 -6.00 3.83 -25.87
N MET A 909 -7.28 3.50 -26.02
CA MET A 909 -8.36 4.45 -26.30
C MET A 909 -9.41 4.41 -25.18
N ARG A 910 -9.84 5.57 -24.69
CA ARG A 910 -10.96 5.67 -23.74
C ARG A 910 -12.31 5.64 -24.44
N GLY A 911 -13.29 5.01 -23.80
CA GLY A 911 -14.65 4.93 -24.35
C GLY A 911 -15.65 4.19 -23.49
N CYS A 912 -16.80 3.89 -24.09
CA CYS A 912 -17.89 3.12 -23.50
C CYS A 912 -18.01 1.74 -24.15
N PHE A 913 -18.05 0.70 -23.34
CA PHE A 913 -18.37 -0.66 -23.71
C PHE A 913 -19.86 -0.89 -23.44
N ALA A 914 -20.67 -1.07 -24.49
CA ALA A 914 -21.95 -1.75 -24.35
C ALA A 914 -21.67 -3.26 -24.35
N TYR A 915 -22.19 -3.99 -23.36
CA TYR A 915 -21.97 -5.43 -23.25
C TYR A 915 -23.23 -6.15 -22.78
N ASN A 916 -23.51 -7.31 -23.37
CA ASN A 916 -24.57 -8.18 -22.89
C ASN A 916 -24.05 -9.00 -21.69
N SER A 917 -24.70 -8.81 -20.54
CA SER A 917 -24.33 -9.43 -19.26
C SER A 917 -24.56 -10.95 -19.21
N GLU A 918 -25.42 -11.49 -20.07
CA GLU A 918 -25.70 -12.94 -20.14
C GLU A 918 -24.78 -13.67 -21.12
N THR A 919 -24.53 -13.09 -22.30
CA THR A 919 -23.76 -13.72 -23.38
C THR A 919 -22.27 -13.36 -23.37
N GLY A 920 -21.89 -12.21 -22.80
CA GLY A 920 -20.54 -11.67 -22.82
C GLY A 920 -20.15 -10.92 -24.11
N LYS A 921 -21.01 -10.88 -25.14
CA LYS A 921 -20.78 -10.09 -26.36
C LYS A 921 -20.67 -8.60 -26.03
N SER A 922 -19.77 -7.89 -26.70
CA SER A 922 -19.55 -6.45 -26.48
C SER A 922 -19.16 -5.66 -27.73
N VAL A 923 -19.49 -4.37 -27.71
CA VAL A 923 -19.06 -3.37 -28.70
C VAL A 923 -18.53 -2.14 -27.97
N PHE A 924 -17.46 -1.55 -28.51
CA PHE A 924 -16.79 -0.39 -27.95
C PHE A 924 -17.04 0.87 -28.79
N PHE A 925 -17.45 1.92 -28.10
CA PHE A 925 -17.64 3.27 -28.62
C PHE A 925 -16.50 4.15 -28.09
N PRO A 926 -15.47 4.45 -28.89
CA PRO A 926 -14.44 5.41 -28.51
C PRO A 926 -15.05 6.80 -28.30
N ILE A 927 -14.46 7.58 -27.39
CA ILE A 927 -14.81 9.01 -27.21
C ILE A 927 -13.72 9.95 -27.73
N GLY A 928 -12.75 9.41 -28.47
CA GLY A 928 -11.64 10.13 -29.07
C GLY A 928 -10.41 10.27 -28.17
N ALA A 929 -9.24 10.43 -28.81
CA ALA A 929 -7.94 10.48 -28.14
C ALA A 929 -7.86 11.67 -27.17
N SER A 930 -8.26 12.85 -27.67
CA SER A 930 -8.45 14.08 -26.89
C SER A 930 -9.53 13.95 -25.79
N GLY A 931 -10.41 12.95 -25.86
CA GLY A 931 -11.51 12.71 -24.94
C GLY A 931 -12.83 13.38 -25.31
N TYR A 932 -12.90 14.01 -26.48
CA TYR A 932 -14.07 14.75 -26.95
C TYR A 932 -14.46 14.29 -28.36
N GLY A 933 -15.40 13.35 -28.44
CA GLY A 933 -15.95 12.84 -29.70
C GLY A 933 -17.00 13.77 -30.31
N HIS A 934 -16.71 15.07 -30.32
CA HIS A 934 -17.66 16.12 -30.68
C HIS A 934 -16.93 17.45 -30.99
N ARG A 935 -17.21 18.02 -32.17
CA ARG A 935 -16.89 19.41 -32.50
C ARG A 935 -18.17 20.23 -32.61
N LYS A 936 -18.29 21.27 -31.80
CA LYS A 936 -19.52 22.08 -31.69
C LYS A 936 -19.55 23.31 -32.60
N GLN A 937 -20.74 23.60 -33.12
CA GLN A 937 -21.12 24.85 -33.77
C GLN A 937 -21.20 25.99 -32.74
N SER A 938 -21.08 27.23 -33.20
CA SER A 938 -21.30 28.42 -32.36
C SER A 938 -22.69 28.44 -31.73
N TYR A 939 -22.76 28.96 -30.50
CA TYR A 939 -23.99 29.10 -29.71
C TYR A 939 -24.21 30.58 -29.33
N PRO A 940 -24.67 31.43 -30.27
CA PRO A 940 -24.90 32.86 -30.00
C PRO A 940 -26.28 33.17 -29.39
N TYR A 941 -27.03 32.17 -28.91
CA TYR A 941 -28.45 32.32 -28.60
C TYR A 941 -28.70 32.75 -27.13
N PRO A 942 -29.39 33.88 -26.89
CA PRO A 942 -29.74 34.30 -25.53
C PRO A 942 -30.89 33.46 -24.97
N GLY A 943 -30.62 32.71 -23.88
CA GLY A 943 -31.66 32.03 -23.09
C GLY A 943 -31.34 30.59 -22.65
N TRP A 944 -30.31 29.96 -23.21
CA TRP A 944 -29.86 28.62 -22.81
C TRP A 944 -28.35 28.49 -23.05
N GLY A 945 -27.64 27.79 -22.16
CA GLY A 945 -26.18 27.65 -22.25
C GLY A 945 -25.39 28.94 -22.01
N ASP A 946 -24.11 28.91 -22.36
CA ASP A 946 -23.20 30.04 -22.37
C ASP A 946 -23.03 30.57 -23.80
N ASN A 947 -23.00 31.90 -23.98
CA ASN A 947 -22.82 32.52 -25.30
C ASN A 947 -21.40 32.25 -25.84
N GLU A 948 -21.29 31.60 -27.00
CA GLU A 948 -20.01 31.25 -27.61
C GLU A 948 -20.00 31.46 -29.13
N THR A 949 -19.11 32.31 -29.60
CA THR A 949 -18.96 32.65 -31.02
C THR A 949 -18.04 31.71 -31.80
N LEU A 950 -17.23 30.90 -31.12
CA LEU A 950 -16.32 29.95 -31.75
C LEU A 950 -17.08 28.76 -32.38
N ASN A 951 -16.68 28.39 -33.58
CA ASN A 951 -17.22 27.29 -34.38
C ASN A 951 -16.17 26.20 -34.57
N GLY A 952 -16.56 24.93 -34.53
CA GLY A 952 -15.66 23.79 -34.76
C GLY A 952 -14.72 23.46 -33.60
N VAL A 953 -14.94 24.05 -32.42
CA VAL A 953 -14.17 23.75 -31.20
C VAL A 953 -14.43 22.30 -30.78
N LEU A 954 -13.36 21.57 -30.50
CA LEU A 954 -13.39 20.19 -30.05
C LEU A 954 -13.72 20.15 -28.55
N ARG A 955 -14.99 19.94 -28.21
CA ARG A 955 -15.49 19.94 -26.83
C ARG A 955 -16.76 19.10 -26.77
N TYR A 956 -16.85 18.20 -25.79
CA TYR A 956 -18.04 17.39 -25.55
C TYR A 956 -19.28 18.23 -25.25
N ALA A 957 -19.20 19.18 -24.32
CA ALA A 957 -20.33 20.02 -23.94
C ALA A 957 -20.79 20.95 -25.07
N ALA A 958 -22.02 20.75 -25.56
CA ALA A 958 -22.58 21.49 -26.70
C ALA A 958 -22.93 22.97 -26.43
N GLY A 959 -23.17 23.34 -25.17
CA GLY A 959 -23.63 24.69 -24.78
C GLY A 959 -23.10 25.20 -23.45
N ARG A 960 -22.09 24.54 -22.87
CA ARG A 960 -21.39 25.02 -21.66
C ARG A 960 -19.92 25.17 -21.95
N THR A 961 -19.39 26.35 -21.65
CA THR A 961 -18.01 26.75 -22.00
C THR A 961 -17.14 27.00 -20.77
N LYS A 962 -17.78 27.14 -19.61
CA LYS A 962 -17.20 27.47 -18.31
C LYS A 962 -17.92 26.68 -17.22
N LEU A 963 -17.55 26.95 -15.96
CA LEU A 963 -18.22 26.38 -14.79
C LEU A 963 -19.72 26.69 -14.79
N TYR A 964 -20.53 25.68 -14.46
CA TYR A 964 -21.98 25.78 -14.35
C TYR A 964 -22.34 26.75 -13.21
N PRO A 965 -23.11 27.83 -13.45
CA PRO A 965 -23.30 28.91 -12.46
C PRO A 965 -23.99 28.50 -11.15
N ASP A 966 -25.01 27.65 -11.23
CA ASP A 966 -25.70 27.07 -10.07
C ASP A 966 -25.93 25.56 -10.31
N PRO A 967 -24.98 24.71 -9.87
CA PRO A 967 -25.06 23.27 -10.04
C PRO A 967 -25.58 22.58 -8.77
N LYS A 968 -26.23 23.28 -7.82
CA LYS A 968 -26.56 22.73 -6.50
C LYS A 968 -27.33 21.41 -6.54
N GLU A 969 -28.29 21.29 -7.45
CA GLU A 969 -29.12 20.09 -7.67
C GLU A 969 -28.54 19.11 -8.70
N ARG A 970 -27.36 19.42 -9.26
CA ARG A 970 -26.66 18.64 -10.31
C ARG A 970 -25.13 18.83 -10.27
N PRO A 971 -24.47 18.57 -9.13
CA PRO A 971 -23.09 19.02 -8.90
C PRO A 971 -22.06 18.33 -9.79
N LEU A 972 -22.35 17.12 -10.29
CA LEU A 972 -21.52 16.42 -11.28
C LEU A 972 -21.50 17.11 -12.67
N PHE A 973 -22.34 18.12 -12.90
CA PHE A 973 -22.27 18.96 -14.10
C PHE A 973 -21.55 20.30 -13.87
N TYR A 974 -20.99 20.54 -12.68
CA TYR A 974 -20.29 21.79 -12.33
C TYR A 974 -19.24 22.20 -13.36
N ASP A 975 -18.41 21.26 -13.80
CA ASP A 975 -17.33 21.50 -14.75
C ASP A 975 -17.52 20.72 -16.07
N ILE A 976 -18.78 20.46 -16.43
CA ILE A 976 -19.18 19.71 -17.64
C ILE A 976 -18.48 20.20 -18.92
N TYR A 977 -18.13 21.49 -18.99
CA TYR A 977 -17.40 22.09 -20.12
C TYR A 977 -16.05 21.41 -20.42
N LYS A 978 -15.35 20.87 -19.40
CA LYS A 978 -14.08 20.15 -19.56
C LYS A 978 -14.20 18.63 -19.46
N ARG A 979 -15.35 18.10 -19.02
CA ARG A 979 -15.54 16.66 -18.84
C ARG A 979 -15.59 15.92 -20.19
N PRO A 980 -14.95 14.74 -20.30
CA PRO A 980 -14.87 13.99 -21.55
C PRO A 980 -16.19 13.27 -21.88
N GLY A 981 -16.39 12.99 -23.17
CA GLY A 981 -17.58 12.33 -23.70
C GLY A 981 -17.65 12.41 -25.22
N ALA A 982 -18.66 11.80 -25.82
CA ALA A 982 -18.88 11.84 -27.27
C ALA A 982 -20.35 11.85 -27.63
N ILE A 983 -20.63 12.29 -28.86
CA ILE A 983 -21.94 12.23 -29.47
C ILE A 983 -21.85 11.36 -30.73
N TYR A 984 -22.87 10.55 -30.96
CA TYR A 984 -23.04 9.73 -32.15
C TYR A 984 -24.31 10.15 -32.90
N TRP A 985 -24.24 10.29 -34.22
CA TRP A 985 -25.42 10.63 -35.02
C TRP A 985 -26.43 9.48 -35.07
N LEU A 986 -27.71 9.84 -34.95
CA LEU A 986 -28.82 8.99 -35.39
C LEU A 986 -29.08 9.23 -36.88
N ASN A 987 -29.57 8.22 -37.60
CA ASN A 987 -29.92 8.39 -39.01
C ASN A 987 -31.04 9.42 -39.27
N ALA A 988 -31.91 9.69 -38.30
CA ALA A 988 -33.04 10.64 -38.42
C ALA A 988 -33.48 11.18 -37.04
N GLU A 989 -34.14 12.34 -37.03
CA GLU A 989 -34.72 12.95 -35.82
C GLU A 989 -35.91 12.11 -35.32
N ILE A 990 -35.97 11.84 -34.01
CA ILE A 990 -37.16 11.29 -33.36
C ILE A 990 -37.91 12.38 -32.57
N PRO A 991 -39.26 12.35 -32.53
CA PRO A 991 -40.04 13.19 -31.62
C PRO A 991 -39.64 13.01 -30.15
N GLN A 992 -39.86 14.08 -29.38
CA GLN A 992 -39.68 14.06 -27.93
C GLN A 992 -40.47 12.92 -27.29
N ASN A 993 -39.86 12.25 -26.31
CA ASN A 993 -40.45 11.17 -25.51
C ASN A 993 -40.87 9.89 -26.29
N GLN A 994 -40.46 9.69 -27.55
CA GLN A 994 -40.87 8.52 -28.34
C GLN A 994 -40.45 7.17 -27.72
N LEU A 995 -39.23 7.09 -27.18
CA LEU A 995 -38.66 5.85 -26.61
C LEU A 995 -38.39 5.95 -25.11
N THR A 996 -38.04 7.15 -24.64
CA THR A 996 -37.79 7.48 -23.23
C THR A 996 -37.91 8.99 -23.04
N PRO A 997 -38.20 9.50 -21.82
CA PRO A 997 -38.27 10.94 -21.60
C PRO A 997 -36.99 11.69 -21.95
N THR A 998 -37.17 12.82 -22.63
CA THR A 998 -36.12 13.60 -23.29
C THR A 998 -36.48 15.09 -23.24
N ASP A 999 -35.47 15.96 -23.24
CA ASP A 999 -35.66 17.43 -23.19
C ASP A 999 -36.30 18.01 -24.47
N GLY A 1000 -36.31 17.26 -25.57
CA GLY A 1000 -36.86 17.65 -26.86
C GLY A 1000 -36.75 16.55 -27.92
N PRO A 1001 -37.14 16.82 -29.18
CA PRO A 1001 -36.83 15.96 -30.31
C PRO A 1001 -35.32 15.67 -30.36
N SER A 1002 -34.93 14.45 -30.69
CA SER A 1002 -33.55 13.98 -30.53
C SER A 1002 -32.95 13.46 -31.84
N LEU A 1003 -31.70 13.81 -32.10
CA LEU A 1003 -30.96 13.46 -33.32
C LEU A 1003 -29.57 12.85 -33.06
N GLY A 1004 -29.16 12.76 -31.78
CA GLY A 1004 -27.93 12.12 -31.37
C GLY A 1004 -28.10 11.15 -30.21
N TRP A 1005 -27.10 10.29 -30.06
CA TRP A 1005 -26.84 9.50 -28.86
C TRP A 1005 -25.66 10.10 -28.10
N ASP A 1006 -25.88 10.38 -26.83
CA ASP A 1006 -24.92 10.97 -25.88
C ASP A 1006 -24.22 9.86 -25.10
N ILE A 1007 -22.89 9.96 -25.00
CA ILE A 1007 -22.03 9.11 -24.17
C ILE A 1007 -21.25 10.02 -23.23
N ASN A 1008 -21.81 10.25 -22.04
CA ASN A 1008 -21.15 11.03 -20.99
C ASN A 1008 -20.20 10.13 -20.20
N TYR A 1009 -18.89 10.31 -20.40
CA TYR A 1009 -17.89 9.44 -19.76
C TYR A 1009 -17.73 9.70 -18.25
N PHE A 1010 -18.30 10.78 -17.72
CA PHE A 1010 -18.18 11.16 -16.31
C PHE A 1010 -19.44 10.83 -15.50
N SER A 1011 -20.63 11.27 -15.93
CA SER A 1011 -21.90 10.95 -15.25
C SER A 1011 -22.47 9.57 -15.59
N PHE A 1012 -21.87 8.87 -16.56
CA PHE A 1012 -22.31 7.59 -17.11
C PHE A 1012 -23.65 7.63 -17.86
N ASP A 1013 -24.12 8.82 -18.22
CA ASP A 1013 -25.25 8.97 -19.11
C ASP A 1013 -24.94 8.35 -20.47
N PHE A 1014 -25.94 7.66 -21.01
CA PHE A 1014 -25.89 6.87 -22.22
C PHE A 1014 -27.31 6.90 -22.78
N ASN A 1015 -27.67 7.95 -23.50
CA ASN A 1015 -29.08 8.30 -23.76
C ASN A 1015 -29.20 9.23 -24.98
N PHE A 1016 -30.42 9.62 -25.34
CA PHE A 1016 -30.67 10.59 -26.41
C PHE A 1016 -30.30 12.02 -26.02
N ILE A 1017 -29.78 12.77 -26.99
CA ILE A 1017 -29.55 14.22 -26.88
C ILE A 1017 -30.42 14.99 -27.88
N SER A 1018 -31.00 16.10 -27.38
CA SER A 1018 -31.89 16.98 -28.15
C SER A 1018 -31.22 17.53 -29.41
N THR A 1019 -31.95 17.55 -30.52
CA THR A 1019 -31.53 18.19 -31.78
C THR A 1019 -31.21 19.67 -31.59
N SER A 1020 -31.86 20.36 -30.65
CA SER A 1020 -31.56 21.76 -30.30
C SER A 1020 -30.16 21.95 -29.73
N ASN A 1021 -29.49 20.86 -29.33
CA ASN A 1021 -28.11 20.87 -28.87
C ASN A 1021 -27.14 20.57 -30.01
N MET A 1022 -27.58 20.02 -31.14
CA MET A 1022 -26.71 19.51 -32.23
C MET A 1022 -26.85 20.21 -33.59
N ILE A 1023 -27.98 20.89 -33.84
CA ILE A 1023 -28.21 21.66 -35.07
C ILE A 1023 -28.59 23.10 -34.72
N ARG A 1024 -28.02 24.07 -35.43
CA ARG A 1024 -28.31 25.52 -35.31
C ARG A 1024 -28.67 26.10 -36.69
N PRO A 1025 -29.26 27.31 -36.75
CA PRO A 1025 -29.50 28.00 -38.02
C PRO A 1025 -28.23 28.23 -38.87
N SER A 1026 -27.04 28.22 -38.25
CA SER A 1026 -25.74 28.40 -38.90
C SER A 1026 -25.05 27.11 -39.34
N GLY A 1027 -25.65 25.93 -39.09
CA GLY A 1027 -25.10 24.61 -39.40
C GLY A 1027 -25.26 23.60 -38.27
N SER A 1028 -24.82 22.36 -38.50
CA SER A 1028 -24.72 21.33 -37.46
C SER A 1028 -23.34 21.23 -36.83
N ASP A 1029 -23.32 20.62 -35.65
CA ASP A 1029 -22.11 20.09 -35.01
C ASP A 1029 -21.48 18.98 -35.86
N ALA A 1030 -20.29 18.48 -35.48
CA ALA A 1030 -19.69 17.30 -36.07
C ALA A 1030 -19.44 16.21 -35.02
N CYS A 1031 -20.00 15.03 -35.25
CA CYS A 1031 -20.11 13.92 -34.30
C CYS A 1031 -19.72 12.60 -34.99
N PHE A 1032 -19.52 11.53 -34.22
CA PHE A 1032 -19.17 10.23 -34.78
C PHE A 1032 -20.36 9.56 -35.49
N VAL A 1033 -20.05 8.66 -36.42
CA VAL A 1033 -21.04 7.80 -37.09
C VAL A 1033 -20.68 6.34 -36.85
N ARG A 1034 -21.64 5.60 -36.28
CA ARG A 1034 -21.57 4.14 -36.15
C ARG A 1034 -22.64 3.51 -37.03
N CYS A 1035 -22.24 2.48 -37.77
CA CYS A 1035 -23.12 1.73 -38.65
C CYS A 1035 -23.52 0.37 -38.06
N VAL A 1036 -24.62 -0.16 -38.59
CA VAL A 1036 -25.14 -1.49 -38.31
C VAL A 1036 -25.51 -2.22 -39.61
N VAL A 1037 -25.59 -3.54 -39.54
CA VAL A 1037 -26.16 -4.42 -40.57
C VAL A 1037 -27.48 -4.97 -40.03
N ASN A 1038 -28.50 -5.06 -40.88
CA ASN A 1038 -29.77 -5.68 -40.51
C ASN A 1038 -29.59 -7.20 -40.24
N PRO A 1039 -30.48 -7.85 -39.47
CA PRO A 1039 -30.37 -9.26 -39.09
C PRO A 1039 -30.17 -10.22 -40.27
#